data_AF-A0AA95L9Z9-F1
#
_entry.id   AF-A0AA95L9Z9-F1
#
_cell.length_a   1.000
_cell.length_b   1.000
_cell.length_c   1.000
_cell.angle_alpha   90.00
_cell.angle_beta   90.00
_cell.angle_gamma   90.00
#
_symmetry.space_group_name_H-M   'P 1'
#
loop_
_entity.id
_entity.type
_entity.pdbx_description
1 polymer ?
#
loop_
_entity_poly.entity_id
_entity_poly.type
_entity_poly.pdbx_seq_one_letter_code
_entity_poly.pdbx_strand_id
1 'polypeptide(L)'
;MNINYCKGTNYLFMLGGGGMSMENVGVLLSKREWSRLFSKKYKKDEIWHMYARKGKELNLKIQFFRLNDISLESLKTRAIEIQNNSIIIKDTIDIPSIIYNTTMFYKKKNIQKLKELSNHPEFQVLNEHHIIKKKELCALVDSYSDISIDFDEEIDDNNTLYTLYVLGQKNLNNKWQSTLMYAKDSNQKIYYLEDAAMDELWECSQKVLNIIHFYYPGIFEIGIVFSLNRNGFYSLSSTCPISTIIKDIFGWNTKICGKICKFPLKVAKEILQQKNSHDEIRNEYSLAYPTQSTELLPSPESKDKLIMLSNEESINLWIKLKEFQDEEMCLKLPMLQSKLITSDQISIQFGIKEQTCKIDILERDFRLNENSFTNPAEVIISSSLLKKLHIPLDLIYQLKISNNKVIIGPSIGLLLGENNHLYNPTYMEKYSDRLMEYEKFGGVVFAFSTRSIDWNEEIAYGMLYDPTLKKWRYDSVPIPAALYRRNFHQNHDRINQLIEMTNKNLFNSHYFKKSDLILLKDEKEIRNHVPATHLLKNSDDLIQFIQDTEKVILKPISLSRGRGILILEKNQDHDDGYILYDHQNELILRHLIPDNKGLEEMIKKLNILNKQYLYQTYIPLLKINNRPLDVRVVMQKYDKKSWKCTGIECRVAGENEVLTNIARGGEAMTLEEVVIGSGINQSYDNIYESIINLCQKFCSLIDRKDQHYAEFGLDIGLDQEGFPWIIEANIFPSFKGFKEMDYELYLKIRTQPIFYAVHLQGFNISENEVGSSNETGNIKIVTPTQQNYFL
;
A
#
# COMPACT_ATOMS: atom_id res chain seq x y z
N MET A 1 -77.09 1.83 -17.48
CA MET A 1 -77.54 0.45 -17.72
C MET A 1 -76.43 -0.31 -18.44
N ASN A 2 -75.94 -1.38 -17.80
CA ASN A 2 -75.37 -2.64 -18.30
C ASN A 2 -74.50 -2.64 -19.58
N ILE A 3 -73.19 -2.95 -19.49
CA ILE A 3 -72.49 -4.27 -19.44
C ILE A 3 -71.87 -4.62 -20.82
N ASN A 4 -70.53 -4.70 -20.79
CA ASN A 4 -69.57 -5.50 -21.58
C ASN A 4 -70.05 -6.35 -22.77
N TYR A 5 -69.23 -6.36 -23.85
CA TYR A 5 -68.69 -7.60 -24.42
C TYR A 5 -67.38 -7.37 -25.20
N CYS A 6 -66.43 -8.28 -25.01
CA CYS A 6 -65.10 -8.34 -25.62
C CYS A 6 -65.13 -8.62 -27.14
N LYS A 7 -64.10 -8.15 -27.88
CA LYS A 7 -63.27 -8.96 -28.81
C LYS A 7 -62.20 -8.08 -29.46
N GLY A 8 -60.95 -8.32 -29.07
CA GLY A 8 -59.75 -7.87 -29.78
C GLY A 8 -58.97 -9.10 -30.26
N THR A 9 -58.68 -9.13 -31.55
CA THR A 9 -57.76 -10.02 -32.30
C THR A 9 -57.46 -9.26 -33.58
N ASN A 10 -56.30 -9.25 -34.21
CA ASN A 10 -54.92 -9.69 -33.98
C ASN A 10 -54.16 -9.13 -35.21
N TYR A 11 -52.89 -8.75 -35.09
CA TYR A 11 -51.77 -8.96 -36.04
C TYR A 11 -50.62 -8.02 -35.61
N LEU A 12 -49.73 -8.45 -34.72
CA LEU A 12 -48.49 -9.21 -34.96
C LEU A 12 -47.39 -8.35 -35.61
N PHE A 13 -46.55 -7.75 -34.76
CA PHE A 13 -45.11 -7.61 -35.06
C PHE A 13 -44.35 -8.43 -34.04
N MET A 14 -43.69 -9.48 -34.53
CA MET A 14 -42.77 -10.30 -33.75
C MET A 14 -41.51 -9.50 -33.47
N LEU A 15 -41.25 -9.22 -32.19
CA LEU A 15 -39.90 -8.98 -31.69
C LEU A 15 -39.51 -10.19 -30.84
N GLY A 16 -38.44 -10.85 -31.27
CA GLY A 16 -37.90 -12.05 -30.65
C GLY A 16 -37.53 -11.81 -29.19
N GLY A 17 -37.97 -12.72 -28.33
CA GLY A 17 -37.56 -12.77 -26.94
C GLY A 17 -36.08 -13.13 -26.81
N GLY A 18 -35.24 -12.12 -26.61
CA GLY A 18 -33.95 -12.30 -25.95
C GLY A 18 -34.19 -12.36 -24.44
N GLY A 19 -34.27 -13.56 -23.87
CA GLY A 19 -34.26 -13.70 -22.42
C GLY A 19 -32.91 -13.22 -21.88
N MET A 20 -32.89 -12.12 -21.11
CA MET A 20 -31.68 -11.69 -20.40
C MET A 20 -31.17 -12.87 -19.54
N SER A 21 -29.96 -13.35 -19.82
CA SER A 21 -29.30 -14.36 -19.00
C SER A 21 -29.12 -13.84 -17.57
N MET A 22 -29.52 -14.62 -16.57
CA MET A 22 -29.29 -14.25 -15.17
C MET A 22 -27.79 -14.19 -14.86
N GLU A 23 -27.37 -13.14 -14.18
CA GLU A 23 -25.99 -12.98 -13.71
C GLU A 23 -25.72 -13.84 -12.48
N ASN A 24 -24.49 -14.33 -12.33
CA ASN A 24 -24.12 -15.23 -11.24
C ASN A 24 -23.53 -14.45 -10.05
N VAL A 25 -24.01 -14.75 -8.84
CA VAL A 25 -23.41 -14.26 -7.59
C VAL A 25 -23.04 -15.45 -6.71
N GLY A 26 -21.78 -15.44 -6.27
CA GLY A 26 -21.23 -16.44 -5.37
C GLY A 26 -21.59 -16.18 -3.92
N VAL A 27 -21.91 -17.22 -3.15
CA VAL A 27 -22.09 -17.13 -1.69
C VAL A 27 -21.21 -18.17 -1.01
N LEU A 28 -20.26 -17.72 -0.19
CA LEU A 28 -19.37 -18.61 0.55
C LEU A 28 -20.10 -19.26 1.72
N LEU A 29 -19.95 -20.59 1.83
CA LEU A 29 -20.44 -21.39 2.95
C LEU A 29 -19.30 -21.94 3.79
N SER A 30 -19.52 -22.02 5.11
CA SER A 30 -18.65 -22.76 5.99
C SER A 30 -18.72 -24.27 5.72
N LYS A 31 -17.71 -25.02 6.16
CA LYS A 31 -17.72 -26.49 6.10
C LYS A 31 -18.98 -27.06 6.79
N ARG A 32 -19.41 -26.46 7.90
CA ARG A 32 -20.59 -26.90 8.67
C ARG A 32 -21.87 -26.68 7.89
N GLU A 33 -22.03 -25.51 7.28
CA GLU A 33 -23.24 -25.15 6.52
C GLU A 33 -23.35 -25.98 5.24
N TRP A 34 -22.23 -26.13 4.53
CA TRP A 34 -22.15 -27.03 3.37
C TRP A 34 -22.56 -28.47 3.73
N SER A 35 -22.04 -29.00 4.83
CA SER A 35 -22.39 -30.37 5.27
C SER A 35 -23.86 -30.49 5.67
N ARG A 36 -24.47 -29.41 6.20
CA ARG A 36 -25.87 -29.41 6.61
C ARG A 36 -26.83 -29.53 5.43
N LEU A 37 -26.48 -28.94 4.28
CA LEU A 37 -27.26 -29.04 3.03
C LEU A 37 -27.49 -30.50 2.59
N PHE A 38 -26.58 -31.41 2.93
CA PHE A 38 -26.66 -32.83 2.59
C PHE A 38 -27.10 -33.73 3.76
N SER A 39 -27.42 -33.13 4.91
CA SER A 39 -27.78 -33.88 6.10
C SER A 39 -29.26 -34.30 6.10
N LYS A 40 -29.59 -35.41 6.76
CA LYS A 40 -30.99 -35.83 7.00
C LYS A 40 -31.82 -34.82 7.81
N LYS A 41 -31.18 -33.81 8.44
CA LYS A 41 -31.82 -32.74 9.21
C LYS A 41 -32.09 -31.47 8.38
N TYR A 42 -31.77 -31.48 7.10
CA TYR A 42 -32.02 -30.36 6.19
C TYR A 42 -33.50 -30.04 6.09
N LYS A 43 -33.85 -28.76 6.28
CA LYS A 43 -35.22 -28.26 6.09
C LYS A 43 -35.31 -27.40 4.81
N LYS A 44 -36.43 -27.50 4.09
CA LYS A 44 -36.69 -26.73 2.85
C LYS A 44 -36.91 -25.22 3.07
N ASP A 45 -36.85 -24.77 4.32
CA ASP A 45 -36.95 -23.38 4.72
C ASP A 45 -35.72 -22.92 5.50
N GLU A 46 -34.53 -23.43 5.18
CA GLU A 46 -33.29 -22.85 5.72
C GLU A 46 -32.90 -21.53 5.02
N ILE A 47 -32.04 -20.75 5.68
CA ILE A 47 -31.54 -19.45 5.21
C ILE A 47 -31.02 -19.45 3.75
N TRP A 48 -30.47 -20.56 3.27
CA TRP A 48 -29.95 -20.69 1.89
C TRP A 48 -31.05 -20.60 0.84
N HIS A 49 -32.24 -21.14 1.12
CA HIS A 49 -33.41 -20.99 0.23
C HIS A 49 -33.84 -19.54 0.16
N MET A 50 -33.69 -18.79 1.25
CA MET A 50 -34.04 -17.38 1.29
C MET A 50 -33.10 -16.56 0.40
N TYR A 51 -31.78 -16.80 0.46
CA TYR A 51 -30.84 -16.21 -0.50
C TYR A 51 -31.20 -16.55 -1.95
N ALA A 52 -31.51 -17.81 -2.27
CA ALA A 52 -31.90 -18.22 -3.61
C ALA A 52 -33.21 -17.54 -4.09
N ARG A 53 -34.24 -17.47 -3.23
CA ARG A 53 -35.50 -16.77 -3.53
C ARG A 53 -35.26 -15.27 -3.75
N LYS A 54 -34.45 -14.62 -2.90
CA LYS A 54 -34.11 -13.19 -3.04
C LYS A 54 -33.24 -12.90 -4.25
N GLY A 55 -32.35 -13.80 -4.62
CA GLY A 55 -31.61 -13.73 -5.87
C GLY A 55 -32.55 -13.76 -7.08
N LYS A 56 -33.51 -14.69 -7.10
CA LYS A 56 -34.51 -14.78 -8.16
C LYS A 56 -35.37 -13.51 -8.28
N GLU A 57 -35.80 -12.92 -7.15
CA GLU A 57 -36.49 -11.61 -7.13
C GLU A 57 -35.66 -10.49 -7.77
N LEU A 58 -34.33 -10.60 -7.73
CA LEU A 58 -33.39 -9.63 -8.29
C LEU A 58 -32.86 -10.04 -9.68
N ASN A 59 -33.37 -11.10 -10.29
CA ASN A 59 -32.82 -11.66 -11.54
C ASN A 59 -31.35 -12.11 -11.44
N LEU A 60 -30.94 -12.57 -10.26
CA LEU A 60 -29.62 -13.13 -9.98
C LEU A 60 -29.69 -14.63 -9.76
N LYS A 61 -28.67 -15.32 -10.23
CA LYS A 61 -28.45 -16.75 -10.02
C LYS A 61 -27.44 -16.94 -8.89
N ILE A 62 -27.90 -17.51 -7.78
CA ILE A 62 -27.07 -17.68 -6.57
C ILE A 62 -26.36 -19.03 -6.59
N GLN A 63 -25.03 -18.99 -6.47
CA GLN A 63 -24.17 -20.16 -6.47
C GLN A 63 -23.42 -20.26 -5.14
N PHE A 64 -23.70 -21.33 -4.39
CA PHE A 64 -23.06 -21.57 -3.10
C PHE A 64 -21.81 -22.42 -3.28
N PHE A 65 -20.70 -22.05 -2.65
CA PHE A 65 -19.45 -22.83 -2.68
C PHE A 65 -18.63 -22.67 -1.39
N ARG A 66 -17.64 -23.53 -1.19
CA ARG A 66 -16.67 -23.40 -0.08
C ARG A 66 -15.37 -22.82 -0.60
N LEU A 67 -14.72 -22.02 0.24
CA LEU A 67 -13.40 -21.48 -0.05
C LEU A 67 -12.36 -22.57 -0.38
N ASN A 68 -12.47 -23.75 0.22
CA ASN A 68 -11.56 -24.86 -0.03
C ASN A 68 -11.70 -25.48 -1.43
N ASP A 69 -12.85 -25.32 -2.08
CA ASP A 69 -13.14 -25.94 -3.39
C ASP A 69 -12.70 -25.04 -4.57
N ILE A 70 -12.25 -23.82 -4.29
CA ILE A 70 -11.76 -22.86 -5.28
C ILE A 70 -10.35 -23.25 -5.75
N SER A 71 -10.12 -23.24 -7.06
CA SER A 71 -8.79 -23.24 -7.67
C SER A 71 -8.55 -21.88 -8.34
N LEU A 72 -7.62 -21.10 -7.82
CA LEU A 72 -7.24 -19.80 -8.42
C LEU A 72 -6.37 -19.98 -9.67
N GLU A 73 -5.72 -21.12 -9.84
CA GLU A 73 -4.93 -21.43 -11.03
C GLU A 73 -5.83 -21.69 -12.25
N SER A 74 -6.94 -22.40 -12.04
CA SER A 74 -7.90 -22.73 -13.11
C SER A 74 -9.14 -21.84 -13.12
N LEU A 75 -9.24 -20.90 -12.17
CA LEU A 75 -10.37 -19.98 -11.95
C LEU A 75 -11.73 -20.71 -11.82
N LYS A 76 -11.71 -21.92 -11.26
CA LYS A 76 -12.87 -22.81 -11.17
C LYS A 76 -13.17 -23.22 -9.73
N THR A 77 -14.43 -23.57 -9.49
CA THR A 77 -14.91 -24.06 -8.19
C THR A 77 -16.02 -25.09 -8.34
N ARG A 78 -16.21 -25.90 -7.29
CA ARG A 78 -17.40 -26.72 -7.13
C ARG A 78 -18.49 -25.90 -6.45
N ALA A 79 -19.71 -25.94 -6.99
CA ALA A 79 -20.82 -25.15 -6.47
C ALA A 79 -22.13 -25.93 -6.36
N ILE A 80 -23.07 -25.32 -5.66
CA ILE A 80 -24.45 -25.78 -5.52
C ILE A 80 -25.38 -24.62 -5.90
N GLU A 81 -26.46 -24.95 -6.59
CA GLU A 81 -27.58 -24.05 -6.85
C GLU A 81 -28.84 -24.58 -6.17
N ILE A 82 -29.69 -23.69 -5.68
CA ILE A 82 -31.00 -24.06 -5.11
C ILE A 82 -32.08 -23.57 -6.07
N GLN A 83 -32.79 -24.50 -6.70
CA GLN A 83 -33.87 -24.22 -7.65
C GLN A 83 -35.13 -24.97 -7.24
N ASN A 84 -36.28 -24.29 -7.15
CA ASN A 84 -37.56 -24.88 -6.74
C ASN A 84 -37.44 -25.73 -5.45
N ASN A 85 -36.76 -25.18 -4.44
CA ASN A 85 -36.42 -25.85 -3.17
C ASN A 85 -35.62 -27.17 -3.31
N SER A 86 -34.96 -27.40 -4.45
CA SER A 86 -34.13 -28.56 -4.73
C SER A 86 -32.67 -28.15 -4.92
N ILE A 87 -31.75 -28.96 -4.40
CA ILE A 87 -30.30 -28.76 -4.49
C ILE A 87 -29.80 -29.36 -5.81
N ILE A 88 -29.10 -28.55 -6.60
CA ILE A 88 -28.43 -28.96 -7.84
C ILE A 88 -26.92 -28.83 -7.60
N ILE A 89 -26.20 -29.94 -7.69
CA ILE A 89 -24.74 -29.96 -7.57
C ILE A 89 -24.12 -29.63 -8.93
N LYS A 90 -23.14 -28.75 -8.94
CA LYS A 90 -22.32 -28.41 -10.11
C LYS A 90 -20.87 -28.75 -9.80
N ASP A 91 -20.34 -29.79 -10.45
CA ASP A 91 -19.02 -30.32 -10.11
C ASP A 91 -17.88 -29.37 -10.48
N THR A 92 -18.03 -28.58 -11.54
CA THR A 92 -17.06 -27.53 -11.92
C THR A 92 -17.77 -26.39 -12.63
N ILE A 93 -17.64 -25.18 -12.11
CA ILE A 93 -18.08 -23.92 -12.71
C ILE A 93 -16.96 -22.90 -12.63
N ASP A 94 -17.03 -21.86 -13.45
CA ASP A 94 -16.21 -20.66 -13.27
C ASP A 94 -16.60 -19.97 -11.97
N ILE A 95 -15.63 -19.39 -11.28
CA ILE A 95 -15.89 -18.66 -10.03
C ILE A 95 -16.68 -17.39 -10.37
N PRO A 96 -17.81 -17.11 -9.68
CA PRO A 96 -18.54 -15.85 -9.89
C PRO A 96 -17.66 -14.62 -9.64
N SER A 97 -17.75 -13.62 -10.53
CA SER A 97 -16.99 -12.36 -10.44
C SER A 97 -17.32 -11.55 -9.18
N ILE A 98 -18.51 -11.75 -8.59
CA ILE A 98 -18.87 -11.21 -7.27
C ILE A 98 -19.12 -12.36 -6.30
N ILE A 99 -18.46 -12.28 -5.15
CA ILE A 99 -18.49 -13.30 -4.11
C ILE A 99 -18.91 -12.63 -2.81
N TYR A 100 -20.06 -13.01 -2.30
CA TYR A 100 -20.52 -12.60 -1.00
C TYR A 100 -20.05 -13.59 0.07
N ASN A 101 -19.16 -13.12 0.93
CA ASN A 101 -18.72 -13.89 2.08
C ASN A 101 -19.74 -13.75 3.21
N THR A 102 -20.18 -14.88 3.78
CA THR A 102 -21.06 -14.91 4.97
C THR A 102 -20.38 -15.59 6.16
N THR A 103 -19.18 -16.10 5.94
CA THR A 103 -18.56 -17.15 6.75
C THR A 103 -17.31 -16.64 7.44
N MET A 104 -17.14 -17.01 8.71
CA MET A 104 -15.89 -16.79 9.41
C MET A 104 -14.90 -17.94 9.19
N PHE A 105 -13.66 -17.57 8.90
CA PHE A 105 -12.55 -18.50 8.76
C PHE A 105 -11.53 -18.31 9.88
N TYR A 106 -11.34 -19.35 10.71
CA TYR A 106 -10.40 -19.31 11.82
C TYR A 106 -9.00 -19.83 11.45
N LYS A 107 -8.91 -20.69 10.43
CA LYS A 107 -7.63 -21.32 10.04
C LYS A 107 -6.81 -20.35 9.20
N LYS A 108 -5.55 -20.12 9.57
CA LYS A 108 -4.60 -19.25 8.84
C LYS A 108 -4.58 -19.50 7.33
N LYS A 109 -4.58 -20.77 6.91
CA LYS A 109 -4.62 -21.15 5.48
C LYS A 109 -5.88 -20.67 4.74
N ASN A 110 -7.03 -20.64 5.41
CA ASN A 110 -8.28 -20.18 4.83
C ASN A 110 -8.31 -18.66 4.78
N ILE A 111 -7.83 -17.98 5.83
CA ILE A 111 -7.68 -16.52 5.84
C ILE A 111 -6.77 -16.08 4.69
N GLN A 112 -5.65 -16.77 4.49
CA GLN A 112 -4.71 -16.50 3.40
C GLN A 112 -5.38 -16.71 2.03
N LYS A 113 -6.09 -17.83 1.83
CA LYS A 113 -6.81 -18.10 0.58
C LYS A 113 -7.92 -17.10 0.29
N LEU A 114 -8.63 -16.62 1.33
CA LEU A 114 -9.63 -15.56 1.17
C LEU A 114 -8.96 -14.24 0.76
N LYS A 115 -7.80 -13.90 1.35
CA LYS A 115 -7.03 -12.72 0.93
C LYS A 115 -6.55 -12.80 -0.51
N GLU A 116 -6.07 -13.97 -0.94
CA GLU A 116 -5.68 -14.22 -2.33
C GLU A 116 -6.87 -14.03 -3.27
N LEU A 117 -8.03 -14.59 -2.92
CA LEU A 117 -9.28 -14.41 -3.67
C LEU A 117 -9.70 -12.93 -3.73
N SER A 118 -9.68 -12.20 -2.61
CA SER A 118 -10.03 -10.77 -2.55
C SER A 118 -9.04 -9.85 -3.30
N ASN A 119 -7.79 -10.29 -3.47
CA ASN A 119 -6.76 -9.55 -4.20
C ASN A 119 -6.76 -9.85 -5.71
N HIS A 120 -7.48 -10.89 -6.13
CA HIS A 120 -7.51 -11.30 -7.52
C HIS A 120 -8.29 -10.27 -8.36
N PRO A 121 -7.78 -9.83 -9.52
CA PRO A 121 -8.40 -8.77 -10.30
C PRO A 121 -9.79 -9.12 -10.84
N GLU A 122 -10.07 -10.40 -11.12
CA GLU A 122 -11.36 -10.84 -11.65
C GLU A 122 -12.49 -10.89 -10.61
N PHE A 123 -12.15 -10.95 -9.32
CA PHE A 123 -13.11 -11.22 -8.25
C PHE A 123 -13.27 -10.03 -7.32
N GLN A 124 -14.53 -9.72 -6.98
CA GLN A 124 -14.86 -8.78 -5.93
C GLN A 124 -15.51 -9.53 -4.76
N VAL A 125 -14.81 -9.56 -3.63
CA VAL A 125 -15.29 -10.23 -2.42
C VAL A 125 -15.96 -9.21 -1.50
N LEU A 126 -17.29 -9.32 -1.34
CA LEU A 126 -18.06 -8.56 -0.37
C LEU A 126 -17.91 -9.21 1.01
N ASN A 127 -17.68 -8.40 2.05
CA ASN A 127 -17.34 -8.84 3.41
C ASN A 127 -16.07 -9.70 3.46
N GLU A 128 -14.96 -9.22 2.89
CA GLU A 128 -13.66 -9.91 3.02
C GLU A 128 -13.20 -10.08 4.49
N HIS A 129 -13.73 -9.23 5.38
CA HIS A 129 -13.60 -9.31 6.83
C HIS A 129 -14.98 -9.42 7.48
N HIS A 130 -15.07 -10.04 8.66
CA HIS A 130 -16.35 -10.34 9.30
C HIS A 130 -16.42 -10.09 10.81
N ILE A 131 -15.25 -10.00 11.46
CA ILE A 131 -15.11 -9.69 12.87
C ILE A 131 -13.82 -8.91 13.02
N ILE A 132 -13.89 -7.90 13.87
CA ILE A 132 -12.76 -7.16 14.39
C ILE A 132 -12.55 -7.65 15.81
N LYS A 133 -11.32 -8.06 16.15
CA LYS A 133 -11.04 -8.52 17.51
C LYS A 133 -11.28 -7.37 18.49
N LYS A 134 -11.76 -7.69 19.69
CA LYS A 134 -12.04 -6.68 20.74
C LYS A 134 -10.85 -5.71 20.95
N LYS A 135 -9.64 -6.23 21.18
CA LYS A 135 -8.42 -5.41 21.33
C LYS A 135 -8.17 -4.47 20.14
N GLU A 136 -8.41 -4.95 18.92
CA GLU A 136 -8.26 -4.12 17.72
C GLU A 136 -9.33 -3.02 17.77
N LEU A 137 -10.61 -3.38 17.94
CA LEU A 137 -11.73 -2.45 18.04
C LEU A 137 -11.54 -1.37 19.11
N CYS A 138 -11.04 -1.73 20.30
CA CYS A 138 -10.67 -0.77 21.36
C CYS A 138 -9.66 0.24 20.85
N ALA A 139 -8.53 -0.24 20.31
CA ALA A 139 -7.50 0.64 19.76
C ALA A 139 -8.00 1.52 18.59
N LEU A 140 -8.99 1.06 17.82
CA LEU A 140 -9.62 1.90 16.79
C LEU A 140 -10.43 3.01 17.43
N VAL A 141 -11.32 2.71 18.37
CA VAL A 141 -12.20 3.72 18.99
C VAL A 141 -11.40 4.69 19.86
N ASP A 142 -10.44 4.21 20.66
CA ASP A 142 -9.58 5.04 21.52
C ASP A 142 -8.77 6.07 20.73
N SER A 143 -8.53 5.80 19.44
CA SER A 143 -7.83 6.73 18.56
C SER A 143 -8.66 7.91 18.07
N TYR A 144 -9.97 7.93 18.38
CA TYR A 144 -10.89 9.03 18.07
C TYR A 144 -11.34 9.71 19.36
N SER A 145 -10.85 10.92 19.60
CA SER A 145 -11.14 11.72 20.80
C SER A 145 -12.61 12.01 21.05
N ASP A 146 -13.41 12.00 19.97
CA ASP A 146 -14.82 12.44 20.00
C ASP A 146 -15.78 11.30 20.39
N ILE A 147 -15.25 10.11 20.70
CA ILE A 147 -16.04 8.95 21.09
C ILE A 147 -15.65 8.54 22.51
N SER A 148 -16.40 9.03 23.49
CA SER A 148 -16.34 8.50 24.86
C SER A 148 -17.23 7.26 24.97
N ILE A 149 -16.73 6.11 24.52
CA ILE A 149 -17.38 4.82 24.78
C ILE A 149 -16.49 4.03 25.72
N ASP A 150 -17.02 3.69 26.89
CA ASP A 150 -16.32 2.78 27.80
C ASP A 150 -16.25 1.37 27.18
N PHE A 151 -15.05 0.80 27.22
CA PHE A 151 -14.82 -0.60 26.93
C PHE A 151 -14.82 -1.37 28.24
N ASP A 152 -15.80 -2.25 28.46
CA ASP A 152 -15.71 -3.21 29.56
C ASP A 152 -14.52 -4.14 29.29
N GLU A 153 -13.55 -4.25 30.20
CA GLU A 153 -12.42 -5.16 30.03
C GLU A 153 -12.89 -6.64 30.03
N GLU A 154 -13.90 -6.96 30.84
CA GLU A 154 -14.59 -8.25 30.88
C GLU A 154 -16.11 -8.03 30.99
N ILE A 155 -16.91 -8.83 30.25
CA ILE A 155 -18.37 -8.82 30.45
C ILE A 155 -18.62 -9.39 31.85
N ASP A 156 -18.91 -8.53 32.82
CA ASP A 156 -19.43 -9.00 34.10
C ASP A 156 -20.88 -9.43 33.89
N ASP A 157 -21.08 -10.74 33.69
CA ASP A 157 -22.39 -11.37 33.54
C ASP A 157 -23.32 -11.05 34.72
N ASN A 158 -22.78 -10.69 35.90
CA ASN A 158 -23.60 -10.32 37.05
C ASN A 158 -24.13 -8.87 36.96
N ASN A 159 -23.45 -7.99 36.21
CA ASN A 159 -23.78 -6.57 36.09
C ASN A 159 -24.43 -6.19 34.73
N THR A 160 -24.36 -7.07 33.73
CA THR A 160 -24.99 -6.88 32.42
C THR A 160 -26.50 -7.16 32.50
N LEU A 161 -27.32 -6.14 32.22
CA LEU A 161 -28.79 -6.26 32.20
C LEU A 161 -29.28 -6.76 30.83
N TYR A 162 -28.74 -6.19 29.77
CA TYR A 162 -29.05 -6.57 28.38
C TYR A 162 -27.80 -6.58 27.51
N THR A 163 -27.75 -7.52 26.57
CA THR A 163 -26.83 -7.48 25.43
C THR A 163 -27.56 -6.92 24.22
N LEU A 164 -27.08 -5.81 23.67
CA LEU A 164 -27.70 -5.11 22.55
C LEU A 164 -26.95 -5.44 21.26
N TYR A 165 -27.70 -5.70 20.20
CA TYR A 165 -27.19 -6.04 18.89
C TYR A 165 -27.66 -5.02 17.87
N VAL A 166 -26.72 -4.49 17.10
CA VAL A 166 -26.97 -3.53 16.04
C VAL A 166 -26.44 -4.09 14.73
N LEU A 167 -27.29 -4.19 13.70
CA LEU A 167 -26.88 -4.62 12.37
C LEU A 167 -26.65 -3.41 11.46
N GLY A 168 -25.39 -3.19 11.07
CA GLY A 168 -25.05 -2.24 10.02
C GLY A 168 -25.00 -2.91 8.65
N GLN A 169 -25.63 -2.30 7.64
CA GLN A 169 -25.49 -2.70 6.23
C GLN A 169 -25.20 -1.45 5.36
N LYS A 170 -24.17 -1.50 4.50
CA LYS A 170 -23.77 -0.38 3.62
C LYS A 170 -24.50 -0.37 2.29
N ASN A 171 -25.07 0.76 1.92
CA ASN A 171 -25.53 0.96 0.55
C ASN A 171 -24.35 1.15 -0.43
N LEU A 172 -24.63 1.31 -1.72
CA LEU A 172 -23.61 1.53 -2.75
C LEU A 172 -22.74 2.77 -2.53
N ASN A 173 -23.27 3.79 -1.87
CA ASN A 173 -22.55 5.02 -1.56
C ASN A 173 -21.76 4.88 -0.25
N ASN A 174 -21.47 3.64 0.16
CA ASN A 174 -20.74 3.29 1.37
C ASN A 174 -21.38 3.80 2.68
N LYS A 175 -22.61 4.29 2.65
CA LYS A 175 -23.32 4.80 3.83
C LYS A 175 -23.97 3.67 4.59
N TRP A 176 -23.71 3.63 5.89
CA TRP A 176 -24.32 2.69 6.81
C TRP A 176 -25.80 2.98 7.03
N GLN A 177 -26.60 1.93 6.98
CA GLN A 177 -28.00 1.93 7.37
C GLN A 177 -28.22 0.86 8.44
N SER A 178 -29.03 1.19 9.44
CA SER A 178 -29.53 0.20 10.39
C SER A 178 -30.74 -0.47 9.78
N THR A 179 -30.74 -1.79 9.75
CA THR A 179 -31.94 -2.55 9.38
C THR A 179 -32.57 -3.28 10.56
N LEU A 180 -31.88 -3.32 11.71
CA LEU A 180 -32.32 -4.04 12.89
C LEU A 180 -31.49 -3.69 14.14
N MET A 181 -32.19 -3.40 15.25
CA MET A 181 -31.60 -3.30 16.59
C MET A 181 -32.46 -4.13 17.56
N TYR A 182 -31.84 -4.97 18.37
CA TYR A 182 -32.54 -5.80 19.35
C TYR A 182 -31.69 -6.04 20.60
N ALA A 183 -32.35 -6.39 21.70
CA ALA A 183 -31.72 -6.72 22.97
C ALA A 183 -31.95 -8.20 23.33
N LYS A 184 -31.00 -8.80 24.04
CA LYS A 184 -31.15 -10.07 24.75
C LYS A 184 -31.01 -9.84 26.25
N ASP A 185 -31.93 -10.38 27.04
CA ASP A 185 -31.75 -10.45 28.49
C ASP A 185 -30.86 -11.64 28.89
N SER A 186 -30.56 -11.74 30.19
CA SER A 186 -29.78 -12.85 30.77
C SER A 186 -30.40 -14.24 30.55
N ASN A 187 -31.71 -14.31 30.28
CA ASN A 187 -32.43 -15.55 29.95
C ASN A 187 -32.50 -15.84 28.44
N GLN A 188 -31.73 -15.10 27.62
CA GLN A 188 -31.70 -15.21 26.16
C GLN A 188 -33.03 -14.84 25.46
N LYS A 189 -33.94 -14.15 26.16
CA LYS A 189 -35.16 -13.64 25.53
C LYS A 189 -34.86 -12.38 24.73
N ILE A 190 -35.42 -12.32 23.52
CA ILE A 190 -35.17 -11.26 22.53
C ILE A 190 -36.24 -10.16 22.64
N TYR A 191 -35.81 -8.90 22.62
CA TYR A 191 -36.65 -7.71 22.62
C TYR A 191 -36.30 -6.79 21.45
N TYR A 192 -37.30 -6.27 20.75
CA TYR A 192 -37.11 -5.30 19.67
C TYR A 192 -37.06 -3.90 20.27
N LEU A 193 -36.13 -3.08 19.80
CA LEU A 193 -36.02 -1.69 20.23
C LEU A 193 -36.95 -0.82 19.36
N GLU A 194 -37.80 -0.01 20.00
CA GLU A 194 -38.70 0.94 19.34
C GLU A 194 -37.99 2.28 19.03
N ASP A 195 -38.51 3.04 18.07
CA ASP A 195 -37.85 4.18 17.40
C ASP A 195 -37.19 5.20 18.35
N ALA A 196 -37.78 5.52 19.50
CA ALA A 196 -37.21 6.52 20.43
C ALA A 196 -35.93 6.06 21.16
N ALA A 197 -35.75 4.75 21.36
CA ALA A 197 -34.51 4.18 21.91
C ALA A 197 -33.47 3.87 20.83
N MET A 198 -33.85 4.03 19.54
CA MET A 198 -32.96 3.76 18.41
C MET A 198 -32.00 4.93 18.15
N ASP A 199 -32.39 6.18 18.41
CA ASP A 199 -31.60 7.34 17.97
C ASP A 199 -30.22 7.42 18.64
N GLU A 200 -30.15 7.35 19.98
CA GLU A 200 -28.86 7.44 20.70
C GLU A 200 -27.94 6.24 20.44
N LEU A 201 -28.49 5.01 20.53
CA LEU A 201 -27.73 3.80 20.28
C LEU A 201 -27.26 3.74 18.82
N TRP A 202 -28.07 4.20 17.87
CA TRP A 202 -27.73 4.21 16.46
C TRP A 202 -26.70 5.30 16.15
N GLU A 203 -26.82 6.49 16.74
CA GLU A 203 -25.82 7.55 16.57
C GLU A 203 -24.44 7.06 17.04
N CYS A 204 -24.38 6.44 18.23
CA CYS A 204 -23.19 5.81 18.77
C CYS A 204 -22.67 4.69 17.85
N SER A 205 -23.56 3.80 17.41
CA SER A 205 -23.22 2.72 16.48
C SER A 205 -22.71 3.25 15.15
N GLN A 206 -23.25 4.35 14.65
CA GLN A 206 -22.87 4.95 13.37
C GLN A 206 -21.45 5.52 13.45
N LYS A 207 -21.06 6.13 14.57
CA LYS A 207 -19.67 6.53 14.83
C LYS A 207 -18.73 5.33 14.78
N VAL A 208 -19.07 4.24 15.48
CA VAL A 208 -18.29 2.99 15.46
C VAL A 208 -18.25 2.35 14.06
N LEU A 209 -19.38 2.29 13.35
CA LEU A 209 -19.47 1.75 12.00
C LEU A 209 -18.65 2.57 11.00
N ASN A 210 -18.63 3.90 11.13
CA ASN A 210 -17.80 4.78 10.32
C ASN A 210 -16.32 4.50 10.57
N ILE A 211 -15.91 4.36 11.84
CA ILE A 211 -14.57 3.89 12.19
C ILE A 211 -14.29 2.57 11.49
N ILE A 212 -15.12 1.55 11.69
CA ILE A 212 -14.95 0.23 11.06
C ILE A 212 -14.83 0.33 9.55
N HIS A 213 -15.64 1.17 8.89
CA HIS A 213 -15.56 1.41 7.46
C HIS A 213 -14.17 1.92 7.06
N PHE A 214 -13.57 2.84 7.81
CA PHE A 214 -12.25 3.39 7.50
C PHE A 214 -11.15 2.31 7.47
N TYR A 215 -11.19 1.33 8.36
CA TYR A 215 -10.18 0.27 8.43
C TYR A 215 -10.50 -0.96 7.59
N TYR A 216 -11.79 -1.22 7.44
CA TYR A 216 -12.32 -2.41 6.80
C TYR A 216 -13.40 -2.00 5.80
N PRO A 217 -13.04 -1.24 4.76
CA PRO A 217 -13.99 -0.73 3.76
C PRO A 217 -14.71 -1.87 3.04
N GLY A 218 -14.04 -3.01 2.86
CA GLY A 218 -14.61 -4.23 2.30
C GLY A 218 -15.64 -4.94 3.18
N ILE A 219 -15.92 -4.45 4.40
CA ILE A 219 -17.07 -4.89 5.21
C ILE A 219 -18.30 -4.12 4.75
N PHE A 220 -19.23 -4.80 4.10
CA PHE A 220 -20.54 -4.27 3.75
C PHE A 220 -21.57 -4.48 4.85
N GLU A 221 -21.37 -5.49 5.71
CA GLU A 221 -22.30 -5.82 6.79
C GLU A 221 -21.57 -6.33 8.02
N ILE A 222 -21.95 -5.82 9.19
CA ILE A 222 -21.39 -6.25 10.47
C ILE A 222 -22.39 -6.03 11.60
N GLY A 223 -22.35 -6.93 12.59
CA GLY A 223 -23.05 -6.75 13.85
C GLY A 223 -22.15 -6.05 14.87
N ILE A 224 -22.68 -5.07 15.58
CA ILE A 224 -22.05 -4.48 16.77
C ILE A 224 -22.79 -4.99 18.00
N VAL A 225 -22.02 -5.33 19.03
CA VAL A 225 -22.53 -5.81 20.31
C VAL A 225 -22.17 -4.82 21.41
N PHE A 226 -23.19 -4.33 22.10
CA PHE A 226 -23.04 -3.50 23.30
C PHE A 226 -23.57 -4.26 24.52
N SER A 227 -23.04 -3.93 25.69
CA SER A 227 -23.58 -4.34 26.99
C SER A 227 -24.26 -3.14 27.63
N LEU A 228 -25.49 -3.31 28.13
CA LEU A 228 -26.17 -2.33 28.97
C LEU A 228 -26.09 -2.79 30.42
N ASN A 229 -25.41 -2.02 31.27
CA ASN A 229 -25.30 -2.33 32.69
C ASN A 229 -26.50 -1.81 33.49
N ARG A 230 -26.59 -2.21 34.77
CA ARG A 230 -27.68 -1.80 35.68
C ARG A 230 -27.75 -0.29 35.96
N ASN A 231 -26.66 0.43 35.74
CA ASN A 231 -26.58 1.88 35.93
C ASN A 231 -27.04 2.66 34.68
N GLY A 232 -27.44 1.98 33.61
CA GLY A 232 -27.94 2.60 32.38
C GLY A 232 -26.85 2.99 31.37
N PHE A 233 -25.59 2.59 31.60
CA PHE A 233 -24.50 2.88 30.66
C PHE A 233 -24.31 1.75 29.66
N TYR A 234 -24.10 2.12 28.40
CA TYR A 234 -23.74 1.21 27.32
C TYR A 234 -22.21 1.13 27.19
N SER A 235 -21.67 -0.09 27.12
CA SER A 235 -20.26 -0.33 26.80
C SER A 235 -20.13 -1.12 25.50
N LEU A 236 -19.15 -0.78 24.67
CA LEU A 236 -18.90 -1.51 23.42
C LEU A 236 -18.17 -2.82 23.72
N SER A 237 -18.85 -3.95 23.54
CA SER A 237 -18.30 -5.26 23.93
C SER A 237 -17.49 -5.90 22.80
N SER A 238 -18.06 -5.98 21.58
CA SER A 238 -17.42 -6.65 20.44
C SER A 238 -18.15 -6.40 19.10
N THR A 239 -17.61 -6.96 18.01
CA THR A 239 -18.35 -7.15 16.75
C THR A 239 -18.75 -8.62 16.56
N CYS A 240 -19.80 -8.87 15.78
CA CYS A 240 -20.22 -10.22 15.41
C CYS A 240 -20.62 -10.32 13.92
N PRO A 241 -20.60 -11.54 13.33
CA PRO A 241 -20.98 -11.72 11.94
C PRO A 241 -22.50 -11.63 11.77
N ILE A 242 -22.93 -11.22 10.58
CA ILE A 242 -24.34 -11.20 10.21
C ILE A 242 -25.04 -12.55 10.41
N SER A 243 -24.33 -13.67 10.19
CA SER A 243 -24.90 -15.01 10.37
C SER A 243 -25.26 -15.34 11.81
N THR A 244 -24.61 -14.71 12.81
CA THR A 244 -24.99 -14.83 14.22
C THR A 244 -26.32 -14.13 14.46
N ILE A 245 -26.43 -12.87 14.01
CA ILE A 245 -27.67 -12.08 14.11
C ILE A 245 -28.82 -12.81 13.40
N ILE A 246 -28.64 -13.24 12.15
CA ILE A 246 -29.72 -13.90 11.40
C ILE A 246 -30.16 -15.18 12.11
N LYS A 247 -29.25 -15.98 12.68
CA LYS A 247 -29.62 -17.22 13.40
C LYS A 247 -30.53 -16.94 14.60
N ASP A 248 -30.29 -15.86 15.33
CA ASP A 248 -31.12 -15.47 16.47
C ASP A 248 -32.56 -15.11 16.03
N ILE A 249 -32.69 -14.36 14.94
CA ILE A 249 -34.00 -13.87 14.47
C ILE A 249 -34.74 -14.85 13.56
N PHE A 250 -34.06 -15.85 12.98
CA PHE A 250 -34.61 -16.72 11.94
C PHE A 250 -35.87 -17.46 12.39
N GLY A 251 -35.85 -18.00 13.61
CA GLY A 251 -37.00 -18.74 14.17
C GLY A 251 -38.17 -17.85 14.54
N TRP A 252 -37.95 -16.54 14.65
CA TRP A 252 -38.91 -15.58 15.17
C TRP A 252 -39.57 -14.74 14.06
N ASN A 253 -38.81 -14.24 13.08
CA ASN A 253 -39.34 -13.40 12.01
C ASN A 253 -38.61 -13.57 10.67
N THR A 254 -39.13 -14.48 9.85
CA THR A 254 -38.58 -14.79 8.52
C THR A 254 -38.72 -13.63 7.53
N LYS A 255 -39.70 -12.73 7.71
CA LYS A 255 -39.88 -11.55 6.84
C LYS A 255 -38.75 -10.54 7.03
N ILE A 256 -38.32 -10.28 8.27
CA ILE A 256 -37.16 -9.43 8.57
C ILE A 256 -35.88 -10.06 8.01
N CYS A 257 -35.66 -11.34 8.24
CA CYS A 257 -34.51 -12.07 7.67
C CYS A 257 -34.47 -11.93 6.15
N GLY A 258 -35.63 -12.01 5.50
CA GLY A 258 -35.75 -11.85 4.04
C GLY A 258 -35.32 -10.47 3.54
N LYS A 259 -35.56 -9.40 4.31
CA LYS A 259 -35.06 -8.06 3.99
C LYS A 259 -33.53 -8.00 4.13
N ILE A 260 -33.01 -8.52 5.24
CA ILE A 260 -31.57 -8.53 5.54
C ILE A 260 -30.80 -9.28 4.45
N CYS A 261 -31.22 -10.49 4.07
CA CYS A 261 -30.54 -11.29 3.04
C CYS A 261 -30.66 -10.72 1.62
N LYS A 262 -31.66 -9.88 1.34
CA LYS A 262 -31.85 -9.25 0.03
C LYS A 262 -30.83 -8.14 -0.22
N PHE A 263 -30.43 -7.44 0.83
CA PHE A 263 -29.57 -6.27 0.75
C PHE A 263 -28.19 -6.52 0.10
N PRO A 264 -27.38 -7.52 0.51
CA PRO A 264 -26.08 -7.76 -0.12
C PRO A 264 -26.20 -8.23 -1.57
N LEU A 265 -27.31 -8.90 -1.92
CA LEU A 265 -27.59 -9.29 -3.31
C LEU A 265 -27.96 -8.08 -4.19
N LYS A 266 -28.61 -7.06 -3.60
CA LYS A 266 -28.90 -5.81 -4.31
C LYS A 266 -27.59 -5.08 -4.64
N VAL A 267 -26.70 -4.94 -3.65
CA VAL A 267 -25.35 -4.37 -3.84
C VAL A 267 -24.58 -5.14 -4.92
N ALA A 268 -24.57 -6.48 -4.85
CA ALA A 268 -23.91 -7.31 -5.85
C ALA A 268 -24.46 -7.08 -7.28
N LYS A 269 -25.79 -7.04 -7.44
CA LYS A 269 -26.42 -6.77 -8.74
C LYS A 269 -25.97 -5.43 -9.33
N GLU A 270 -26.00 -4.39 -8.52
CA GLU A 270 -25.69 -3.04 -8.98
C GLU A 270 -24.20 -2.92 -9.39
N ILE A 271 -23.29 -3.60 -8.67
CA ILE A 271 -21.88 -3.68 -9.06
C ILE A 271 -21.70 -4.42 -10.40
N LEU A 272 -22.42 -5.52 -10.62
CA LEU A 272 -22.39 -6.24 -11.92
C LEU A 272 -22.83 -5.32 -13.07
N GLN A 273 -23.89 -4.55 -12.86
CA GLN A 273 -24.39 -3.60 -13.85
C GLN A 273 -23.36 -2.50 -14.18
N GLN A 274 -22.65 -1.98 -13.17
CA GLN A 274 -21.57 -0.99 -13.38
C GLN A 274 -20.39 -1.55 -14.18
N LYS A 275 -19.97 -2.80 -13.90
CA LYS A 275 -18.89 -3.45 -14.66
C LYS A 275 -19.23 -3.60 -16.14
N ASN A 276 -20.44 -4.08 -16.45
CA ASN A 276 -20.88 -4.25 -17.83
C ASN A 276 -20.89 -2.91 -18.60
N SER A 277 -21.29 -1.80 -17.94
CA SER A 277 -21.24 -0.48 -18.57
C SER A 277 -19.83 0.05 -18.81
N HIS A 278 -18.86 -0.26 -17.93
CA HIS A 278 -17.48 0.17 -18.10
C HIS A 278 -16.73 -0.63 -19.16
N ASP A 279 -17.05 -1.92 -19.34
CA ASP A 279 -16.46 -2.74 -20.41
C ASP A 279 -16.95 -2.32 -21.80
N GLU A 280 -18.17 -1.78 -21.92
CA GLU A 280 -18.65 -1.13 -23.16
C GLU A 280 -17.87 0.15 -23.47
N ILE A 281 -17.60 0.99 -22.47
CA ILE A 281 -16.84 2.24 -22.62
C ILE A 281 -15.36 1.96 -22.94
N ARG A 282 -14.75 0.93 -22.34
CA ARG A 282 -13.34 0.58 -22.58
C ARG A 282 -13.05 0.18 -24.03
N ASN A 283 -14.02 -0.36 -24.75
CA ASN A 283 -13.86 -0.73 -26.15
C ASN A 283 -13.85 0.48 -27.11
N GLU A 284 -14.29 1.67 -26.68
CA GLU A 284 -14.28 2.88 -27.52
C GLU A 284 -12.97 3.69 -27.42
N TYR A 285 -12.15 3.52 -26.37
CA TYR A 285 -10.95 4.36 -26.13
C TYR A 285 -9.62 3.75 -26.57
N SER A 286 -9.62 2.64 -27.32
CA SER A 286 -8.40 2.05 -27.87
C SER A 286 -8.15 2.52 -29.31
N LEU A 287 -7.76 3.78 -29.54
CA LEU A 287 -7.10 4.23 -30.78
C LEU A 287 -6.38 5.59 -30.61
N ALA A 288 -5.07 5.56 -30.90
CA ALA A 288 -4.15 6.64 -31.27
C ALA A 288 -3.49 7.54 -30.20
N TYR A 289 -2.17 7.34 -30.01
CA TYR A 289 -1.20 8.38 -29.64
C TYR A 289 -0.13 8.47 -30.73
N PRO A 290 0.25 9.68 -31.21
CA PRO A 290 1.48 9.88 -31.99
C PRO A 290 2.65 10.37 -31.11
N THR A 291 3.84 10.07 -31.64
CA THR A 291 5.20 10.14 -31.11
C THR A 291 5.85 11.54 -31.09
N GLN A 292 6.90 11.63 -30.28
CA GLN A 292 7.80 12.74 -29.94
C GLN A 292 8.42 13.54 -31.11
N SER A 293 8.86 14.77 -30.81
CA SER A 293 10.08 15.37 -31.38
C SER A 293 10.83 16.23 -30.37
N THR A 294 12.11 15.90 -30.19
CA THR A 294 13.17 16.59 -29.44
C THR A 294 13.82 17.71 -30.27
N GLU A 295 14.12 18.86 -29.66
CA GLU A 295 15.14 19.79 -30.17
C GLU A 295 16.10 20.28 -29.08
N LEU A 296 17.35 20.49 -29.50
CA LEU A 296 18.56 20.74 -28.73
C LEU A 296 18.73 22.24 -28.38
N LEU A 297 19.29 22.53 -27.20
CA LEU A 297 19.75 23.86 -26.79
C LEU A 297 21.25 24.05 -27.07
N PRO A 298 21.71 25.25 -27.49
CA PRO A 298 23.11 25.64 -27.45
C PRO A 298 23.47 26.46 -26.21
N SER A 299 24.76 26.48 -25.91
CA SER A 299 25.43 27.12 -24.75
C SER A 299 26.12 28.47 -25.15
N PRO A 300 26.96 29.12 -24.30
CA PRO A 300 26.61 30.40 -23.66
C PRO A 300 27.59 31.57 -23.98
N GLU A 301 27.16 32.80 -23.69
CA GLU A 301 27.94 34.03 -23.41
C GLU A 301 26.92 35.20 -23.37
N SER A 302 26.98 36.30 -22.62
CA SER A 302 27.78 36.84 -21.51
C SER A 302 27.14 38.19 -21.12
N LYS A 303 26.91 38.44 -19.81
CA LYS A 303 26.73 39.73 -19.07
C LYS A 303 26.22 40.99 -19.82
N ASP A 304 25.05 41.51 -19.41
CA ASP A 304 24.97 42.76 -18.63
C ASP A 304 23.56 43.06 -18.07
N LYS A 305 23.55 43.76 -16.93
CA LYS A 305 22.42 44.08 -16.05
C LYS A 305 21.33 44.92 -16.72
N LEU A 306 20.06 44.49 -16.62
CA LEU A 306 18.92 45.35 -16.27
C LEU A 306 17.67 44.48 -15.97
N ILE A 307 17.03 44.80 -14.85
CA ILE A 307 15.89 44.11 -14.25
C ILE A 307 14.68 44.17 -15.20
N MET A 308 14.25 43.03 -15.71
CA MET A 308 12.91 42.80 -16.25
C MET A 308 12.43 41.43 -15.76
N LEU A 309 11.44 41.46 -14.87
CA LEU A 309 10.75 40.29 -14.31
C LEU A 309 10.14 39.47 -15.46
N SER A 310 10.52 38.20 -15.56
CA SER A 310 9.96 37.23 -16.51
C SER A 310 8.57 36.74 -16.06
N ASN A 311 7.62 36.71 -17.00
CA ASN A 311 6.20 36.35 -16.84
C ASN A 311 5.90 34.86 -16.49
N GLU A 312 6.74 34.16 -15.72
CA GLU A 312 6.52 32.73 -15.36
C GLU A 312 6.90 32.39 -13.90
N GLU A 313 6.86 33.33 -12.95
CA GLU A 313 7.15 33.03 -11.55
C GLU A 313 5.92 32.46 -10.81
N SER A 314 5.88 31.14 -10.60
CA SER A 314 4.98 30.54 -9.62
C SER A 314 5.48 30.84 -8.21
N ILE A 315 4.71 31.59 -7.41
CA ILE A 315 5.05 31.89 -6.02
C ILE A 315 4.53 30.74 -5.14
N ASN A 316 5.39 30.20 -4.27
CA ASN A 316 5.02 29.29 -3.19
C ASN A 316 4.78 30.11 -1.91
N LEU A 317 3.58 30.03 -1.35
CA LEU A 317 3.20 30.74 -0.13
C LEU A 317 2.80 29.76 0.97
N TRP A 318 3.34 29.91 2.17
CA TRP A 318 2.84 29.25 3.37
C TRP A 318 1.48 29.81 3.77
N ILE A 319 0.48 28.93 3.90
CA ILE A 319 -0.90 29.30 4.19
C ILE A 319 -1.48 28.47 5.34
N LYS A 320 -2.45 29.07 6.03
CA LYS A 320 -3.36 28.39 6.95
C LYS A 320 -4.79 28.63 6.49
N LEU A 321 -5.55 27.56 6.37
CA LEU A 321 -6.93 27.62 5.90
C LEU A 321 -7.89 27.96 7.04
N LYS A 322 -8.90 28.75 6.72
CA LYS A 322 -10.01 29.07 7.63
C LYS A 322 -11.33 28.92 6.90
N GLU A 323 -12.21 28.09 7.45
CA GLU A 323 -13.54 27.88 6.89
C GLU A 323 -14.45 29.09 7.11
N PHE A 324 -15.29 29.39 6.13
CA PHE A 324 -16.48 30.21 6.30
C PHE A 324 -17.69 29.52 5.70
N GLN A 325 -18.86 29.70 6.33
CA GLN A 325 -20.09 29.05 5.87
C GLN A 325 -20.61 29.74 4.61
N ASP A 326 -20.60 29.02 3.49
CA ASP A 326 -21.09 29.49 2.20
C ASP A 326 -21.42 28.30 1.27
N GLU A 327 -22.53 28.44 0.54
CA GLU A 327 -22.96 27.47 -0.48
C GLU A 327 -22.22 27.68 -1.81
N GLU A 328 -21.74 28.90 -2.09
CA GLU A 328 -20.94 29.17 -3.27
C GLU A 328 -19.49 28.66 -3.11
N MET A 329 -18.95 28.06 -4.17
CA MET A 329 -17.55 27.63 -4.24
C MET A 329 -16.64 28.86 -4.37
N CYS A 330 -16.15 29.36 -3.25
CA CYS A 330 -15.27 30.54 -3.17
C CYS A 330 -14.01 30.27 -2.33
N LEU A 331 -12.90 30.89 -2.75
CA LEU A 331 -11.63 30.96 -2.04
C LEU A 331 -11.17 32.43 -1.97
N LYS A 332 -10.84 32.92 -0.77
CA LYS A 332 -10.35 34.28 -0.58
C LYS A 332 -8.84 34.29 -0.34
N LEU A 333 -8.11 35.01 -1.19
CA LEU A 333 -6.65 35.07 -1.19
C LEU A 333 -6.13 36.43 -0.72
N PRO A 334 -4.92 36.52 -0.14
CA PRO A 334 -4.29 37.80 0.22
C PRO A 334 -4.08 38.73 -1.00
N MET A 335 -4.23 40.05 -0.76
CA MET A 335 -4.24 41.09 -1.81
C MET A 335 -3.03 41.06 -2.77
N LEU A 336 -1.82 40.74 -2.29
CA LEU A 336 -0.61 40.74 -3.11
C LEU A 336 -0.58 39.66 -4.21
N GLN A 337 -1.39 38.61 -4.10
CA GLN A 337 -1.35 37.44 -4.98
C GLN A 337 -2.45 37.42 -6.04
N SER A 338 -3.52 38.17 -5.81
CA SER A 338 -4.66 38.31 -6.74
C SER A 338 -4.27 38.90 -8.10
N LYS A 339 -3.18 39.69 -8.17
CA LYS A 339 -2.69 40.29 -9.43
C LYS A 339 -2.18 39.27 -10.46
N LEU A 340 -1.89 38.04 -10.04
CA LEU A 340 -1.50 36.93 -10.92
C LEU A 340 -2.72 36.20 -11.50
N ILE A 341 -3.93 36.50 -11.03
CA ILE A 341 -5.16 35.83 -11.41
C ILE A 341 -5.93 36.77 -12.35
N THR A 342 -6.14 36.31 -13.58
CA THR A 342 -6.79 37.12 -14.65
C THR A 342 -8.21 36.66 -14.97
N SER A 343 -8.66 35.57 -14.33
CA SER A 343 -9.97 34.96 -14.53
C SER A 343 -10.80 35.01 -13.26
N ASP A 344 -12.10 35.29 -13.40
CA ASP A 344 -13.08 35.28 -12.29
C ASP A 344 -13.33 33.87 -11.75
N GLN A 345 -12.99 32.84 -12.52
CA GLN A 345 -13.04 31.44 -12.12
C GLN A 345 -11.67 30.79 -12.26
N ILE A 346 -11.21 30.13 -11.20
CA ILE A 346 -9.93 29.43 -11.18
C ILE A 346 -10.14 27.95 -10.85
N SER A 347 -9.25 27.11 -11.37
CA SER A 347 -9.18 25.73 -10.95
C SER A 347 -8.36 25.62 -9.66
N ILE A 348 -8.89 24.99 -8.62
CA ILE A 348 -8.18 24.69 -7.39
C ILE A 348 -7.99 23.19 -7.24
N GLN A 349 -6.75 22.79 -6.93
CA GLN A 349 -6.37 21.39 -6.76
C GLN A 349 -5.88 21.13 -5.33
N PHE A 350 -6.31 20.00 -4.75
CA PHE A 350 -5.75 19.41 -3.54
C PHE A 350 -5.73 17.89 -3.67
N GLY A 351 -4.55 17.28 -3.50
CA GLY A 351 -4.36 15.89 -3.93
C GLY A 351 -4.61 15.75 -5.43
N ILE A 352 -5.29 14.69 -5.84
CA ILE A 352 -5.75 14.55 -7.22
C ILE A 352 -7.07 15.27 -7.51
N LYS A 353 -7.78 15.75 -6.48
CA LYS A 353 -9.07 16.42 -6.66
C LYS A 353 -8.88 17.84 -7.18
N GLU A 354 -9.73 18.20 -8.13
CA GLU A 354 -9.74 19.51 -8.76
C GLU A 354 -11.18 20.04 -8.82
N GLN A 355 -11.37 21.32 -8.50
CA GLN A 355 -12.67 21.99 -8.52
C GLN A 355 -12.52 23.41 -9.07
N THR A 356 -13.57 23.94 -9.68
CA THR A 356 -13.61 25.36 -10.09
C THR A 356 -14.24 26.21 -8.98
N CYS A 357 -13.62 27.34 -8.65
CA CYS A 357 -14.16 28.28 -7.67
C CYS A 357 -13.97 29.74 -8.09
N LYS A 358 -14.75 30.63 -7.46
CA LYS A 358 -14.54 32.08 -7.52
C LYS A 358 -13.39 32.48 -6.59
N ILE A 359 -12.61 33.49 -6.99
CA ILE A 359 -11.58 34.07 -6.14
C ILE A 359 -12.02 35.45 -5.63
N ASP A 360 -12.00 35.62 -4.32
CA ASP A 360 -12.14 36.92 -3.66
C ASP A 360 -10.79 37.39 -3.08
N ILE A 361 -10.69 38.69 -2.79
CA ILE A 361 -9.52 39.29 -2.16
C ILE A 361 -9.78 39.54 -0.68
N LEU A 362 -8.82 39.13 0.16
CA LEU A 362 -8.74 39.52 1.56
C LEU A 362 -8.03 40.87 1.67
N GLU A 363 -8.77 41.91 2.05
CA GLU A 363 -8.25 43.23 2.41
C GLU A 363 -7.52 43.20 3.76
N ARG A 364 -6.37 42.50 3.80
CA ARG A 364 -5.43 42.53 4.92
C ARG A 364 -4.02 42.71 4.39
N ASP A 365 -3.24 43.55 5.07
CA ASP A 365 -1.82 43.69 4.79
C ASP A 365 -1.09 42.39 5.15
N PHE A 366 -0.53 41.73 4.15
CA PHE A 366 0.31 40.55 4.33
C PHE A 366 1.69 40.83 3.74
N ARG A 367 2.76 40.48 4.45
CA ARG A 367 4.14 40.74 4.02
C ARG A 367 4.80 39.45 3.52
N LEU A 368 5.03 39.37 2.20
CA LEU A 368 5.63 38.20 1.54
C LEU A 368 7.01 37.82 2.12
N ASN A 369 7.82 38.81 2.49
CA ASN A 369 9.15 38.59 3.08
C ASN A 369 9.11 38.01 4.50
N GLU A 370 7.97 38.06 5.18
CA GLU A 370 7.76 37.50 6.52
C GLU A 370 7.02 36.15 6.46
N ASN A 371 6.69 35.64 5.26
CA ASN A 371 5.95 34.40 5.08
C ASN A 371 6.82 33.17 5.36
N SER A 372 6.41 32.38 6.34
CA SER A 372 7.08 31.15 6.72
C SER A 372 6.07 30.12 7.22
N PHE A 373 6.53 28.90 7.47
CA PHE A 373 5.72 27.89 8.15
C PHE A 373 5.18 28.39 9.50
N THR A 374 5.98 29.18 10.25
CA THR A 374 5.58 29.72 11.56
C THR A 374 4.75 31.01 11.47
N ASN A 375 4.75 31.67 10.32
CA ASN A 375 3.95 32.85 10.02
C ASN A 375 3.22 32.71 8.67
N PRO A 376 2.26 31.76 8.57
CA PRO A 376 1.54 31.51 7.34
C PRO A 376 0.48 32.59 7.07
N ALA A 377 0.19 32.85 5.80
CA ALA A 377 -0.93 33.72 5.44
C ALA A 377 -2.27 33.03 5.71
N GLU A 378 -3.27 33.79 6.16
CA GLU A 378 -4.63 33.26 6.29
C GLU A 378 -5.31 33.24 4.91
N VAL A 379 -5.83 32.08 4.52
CA VAL A 379 -6.65 31.90 3.31
C VAL A 379 -8.02 31.41 3.74
N ILE A 380 -9.07 32.08 3.26
CA ILE A 380 -10.45 31.75 3.64
C ILE A 380 -11.06 30.84 2.57
N ILE A 381 -11.64 29.72 2.97
CA ILE A 381 -12.24 28.72 2.07
C ILE A 381 -13.70 28.45 2.45
N SER A 382 -14.59 28.45 1.46
CA SER A 382 -16.02 28.16 1.67
C SER A 382 -16.24 26.72 2.12
N SER A 383 -17.24 26.49 2.98
CA SER A 383 -17.58 25.16 3.50
C SER A 383 -17.94 24.19 2.37
N SER A 384 -18.57 24.67 1.29
CA SER A 384 -18.88 23.88 0.11
C SER A 384 -17.63 23.44 -0.66
N LEU A 385 -16.66 24.33 -0.87
CA LEU A 385 -15.41 24.01 -1.56
C LEU A 385 -14.53 23.08 -0.73
N LEU A 386 -14.44 23.36 0.57
CA LEU A 386 -13.74 22.53 1.52
C LEU A 386 -14.27 21.09 1.51
N LYS A 387 -15.60 20.91 1.53
CA LYS A 387 -16.24 19.60 1.48
C LYS A 387 -15.99 18.86 0.16
N LYS A 388 -15.93 19.56 -0.97
CA LYS A 388 -15.64 18.94 -2.28
C LYS A 388 -14.20 18.50 -2.41
N LEU A 389 -13.27 19.34 -1.97
CA LEU A 389 -11.83 19.06 -2.00
C LEU A 389 -11.36 18.18 -0.83
N HIS A 390 -12.16 18.05 0.24
CA HIS A 390 -11.87 17.21 1.41
C HIS A 390 -10.53 17.55 2.09
N ILE A 391 -10.27 18.84 2.32
CA ILE A 391 -8.99 19.34 2.87
C ILE A 391 -9.02 19.35 4.41
N PRO A 392 -8.01 18.80 5.12
CA PRO A 392 -7.86 19.01 6.56
C PRO A 392 -7.54 20.48 6.91
N LEU A 393 -8.28 21.09 7.84
CA LEU A 393 -8.12 22.52 8.18
C LEU A 393 -7.03 22.80 9.23
N ASP A 394 -6.63 21.80 10.01
CA ASP A 394 -5.74 21.93 11.16
C ASP A 394 -4.25 22.00 10.79
N LEU A 395 -3.93 21.88 9.51
CA LEU A 395 -2.55 21.87 9.00
C LEU A 395 -2.15 23.20 8.34
N ILE A 396 -0.84 23.41 8.24
CA ILE A 396 -0.22 24.50 7.48
C ILE A 396 0.22 23.94 6.14
N TYR A 397 -0.14 24.62 5.06
CA TYR A 397 0.12 24.20 3.68
C TYR A 397 1.05 25.19 2.97
N GLN A 398 1.54 24.78 1.82
CA GLN A 398 1.99 25.66 0.76
C GLN A 398 0.89 25.82 -0.30
N LEU A 399 0.83 27.00 -0.89
CA LEU A 399 -0.09 27.35 -1.95
C LEU A 399 0.69 27.88 -3.15
N LYS A 400 0.48 27.25 -4.31
CA LYS A 400 1.02 27.65 -5.60
C LYS A 400 -0.05 28.30 -6.44
N ILE A 401 0.30 29.43 -7.03
CA ILE A 401 -0.59 30.17 -7.92
C ILE A 401 0.03 30.25 -9.29
N SER A 402 -0.79 29.94 -10.29
CA SER A 402 -0.56 30.18 -11.71
C SER A 402 -1.81 30.83 -12.29
N ASN A 403 -1.72 31.41 -13.50
CA ASN A 403 -2.78 32.26 -14.09
C ASN A 403 -4.20 31.67 -13.98
N ASN A 404 -4.34 30.34 -14.15
CA ASN A 404 -5.64 29.65 -14.15
C ASN A 404 -5.73 28.50 -13.13
N LYS A 405 -4.73 28.30 -12.27
CA LYS A 405 -4.70 27.18 -11.33
C LYS A 405 -4.05 27.51 -10.01
N VAL A 406 -4.73 27.16 -8.92
CA VAL A 406 -4.24 27.16 -7.55
C VAL A 406 -4.01 25.72 -7.14
N ILE A 407 -2.86 25.43 -6.54
CA ILE A 407 -2.55 24.10 -5.99
C ILE A 407 -2.23 24.26 -4.51
N ILE A 408 -2.98 23.57 -3.66
CA ILE A 408 -2.73 23.48 -2.22
C ILE A 408 -2.00 22.17 -1.95
N GLY A 409 -0.93 22.21 -1.16
CA GLY A 409 -0.15 21.02 -0.85
C GLY A 409 1.04 21.32 0.05
N PRO A 410 2.10 20.49 0.03
CA PRO A 410 2.17 19.19 -0.64
C PRO A 410 1.16 18.20 -0.06
N SER A 411 0.79 17.19 -0.84
CA SER A 411 0.00 16.03 -0.39
C SER A 411 0.78 14.75 -0.71
N ILE A 412 1.20 14.03 0.32
CA ILE A 412 2.16 12.92 0.22
C ILE A 412 1.52 11.65 0.78
N GLY A 413 1.48 10.61 -0.03
CA GLY A 413 0.92 9.31 0.33
C GLY A 413 1.98 8.25 0.60
N LEU A 414 1.94 7.59 1.76
CA LEU A 414 2.76 6.42 2.07
C LEU A 414 1.96 5.13 1.82
N LEU A 415 2.27 4.41 0.75
CA LEU A 415 1.56 3.17 0.40
C LEU A 415 2.25 1.96 1.04
N LEU A 416 1.73 1.53 2.20
CA LEU A 416 2.37 0.54 3.08
C LEU A 416 1.93 -0.92 2.89
N GLY A 417 0.99 -1.19 1.98
CA GLY A 417 0.50 -2.53 1.62
C GLY A 417 -0.83 -2.90 2.27
N GLU A 418 -1.35 -4.09 1.95
CA GLU A 418 -2.77 -4.44 2.22
C GLU A 418 -3.04 -5.05 3.60
N ASN A 419 -2.16 -4.83 4.57
CA ASN A 419 -2.31 -5.39 5.91
C ASN A 419 -2.82 -4.32 6.88
N ASN A 420 -4.08 -4.44 7.32
CA ASN A 420 -4.74 -3.42 8.14
C ASN A 420 -4.01 -3.11 9.46
N HIS A 421 -3.34 -4.10 10.07
CA HIS A 421 -2.54 -3.89 11.29
C HIS A 421 -1.35 -2.94 11.12
N LEU A 422 -1.00 -2.55 9.88
CA LEU A 422 0.04 -1.55 9.62
C LEU A 422 -0.46 -0.12 9.89
N TYR A 423 -1.77 0.09 9.83
CA TYR A 423 -2.38 1.41 9.94
C TYR A 423 -2.93 1.56 11.34
N ASN A 424 -2.04 1.79 12.31
CA ASN A 424 -2.41 2.24 13.64
C ASN A 424 -1.35 3.14 14.28
N PRO A 425 -1.72 4.00 15.24
CA PRO A 425 -0.82 5.00 15.80
C PRO A 425 0.49 4.40 16.27
N THR A 426 0.44 3.31 17.06
CA THR A 426 1.61 2.63 17.60
C THR A 426 2.53 2.07 16.51
N TYR A 427 1.98 1.37 15.50
CA TYR A 427 2.81 0.85 14.42
C TYR A 427 3.40 1.97 13.55
N MET A 428 2.69 3.09 13.44
CA MET A 428 3.09 4.23 12.62
C MET A 428 4.22 5.07 13.23
N GLU A 429 4.48 4.97 14.53
CA GLU A 429 5.59 5.67 15.20
C GLU A 429 6.94 5.48 14.49
N LYS A 430 7.20 4.29 13.95
CA LYS A 430 8.45 4.00 13.21
C LYS A 430 8.59 4.73 11.87
N TYR A 431 7.54 5.40 11.40
CA TYR A 431 7.54 6.25 10.21
C TYR A 431 7.67 7.73 10.54
N SER A 432 7.47 8.13 11.80
CA SER A 432 7.60 9.52 12.26
C SER A 432 9.01 10.06 12.12
N ASP A 433 10.03 9.19 12.13
CA ASP A 433 11.43 9.59 11.95
C ASP A 433 11.73 10.30 10.63
N ARG A 434 10.89 10.12 9.60
CA ARG A 434 10.99 10.81 8.30
C ARG A 434 10.42 12.22 8.31
N LEU A 435 9.70 12.57 9.37
CA LEU A 435 8.87 13.77 9.47
C LEU A 435 9.42 14.75 10.51
N MET A 436 10.64 14.52 10.98
CA MET A 436 11.33 15.39 11.94
C MET A 436 11.50 16.82 11.42
N GLU A 437 11.62 16.97 10.09
CA GLU A 437 11.73 18.24 9.40
C GLU A 437 10.42 18.65 8.70
N TYR A 438 9.27 18.25 9.26
CA TYR A 438 7.94 18.55 8.69
C TYR A 438 7.74 20.04 8.38
N GLU A 439 8.21 20.93 9.26
CA GLU A 439 8.07 22.39 9.10
C GLU A 439 8.76 22.92 7.84
N LYS A 440 9.69 22.16 7.24
CA LYS A 440 10.34 22.54 5.98
C LYS A 440 9.44 22.41 4.77
N PHE A 441 8.35 21.64 4.85
CA PHE A 441 7.46 21.41 3.71
C PHE A 441 5.96 21.53 4.00
N GLY A 442 5.51 21.24 5.22
CA GLY A 442 4.10 21.29 5.63
C GLY A 442 3.19 20.33 4.85
N GLY A 443 1.89 20.63 4.80
CA GLY A 443 0.91 19.89 4.03
C GLY A 443 0.54 18.51 4.60
N VAL A 444 0.00 17.63 3.77
CA VAL A 444 -0.48 16.31 4.21
C VAL A 444 0.59 15.24 4.02
N VAL A 445 0.81 14.44 5.07
CA VAL A 445 1.48 13.14 4.98
C VAL A 445 0.53 12.06 5.47
N PHE A 446 0.16 11.15 4.57
CA PHE A 446 -0.93 10.21 4.78
C PHE A 446 -0.54 8.77 4.44
N ALA A 447 -0.63 7.84 5.38
CA ALA A 447 -0.36 6.42 5.12
C ALA A 447 -1.66 5.64 4.88
N PHE A 448 -1.76 4.96 3.75
CA PHE A 448 -2.98 4.24 3.34
C PHE A 448 -2.66 2.98 2.53
N SER A 449 -3.69 2.20 2.23
CA SER A 449 -3.64 0.97 1.42
C SER A 449 -4.48 1.13 0.16
N THR A 450 -4.28 0.30 -0.88
CA THR A 450 -5.16 0.41 -2.06
C THR A 450 -6.57 -0.13 -1.79
N ARG A 451 -6.75 -0.94 -0.74
CA ARG A 451 -8.06 -1.39 -0.27
C ARG A 451 -8.84 -0.30 0.45
N SER A 452 -8.16 0.70 1.02
CA SER A 452 -8.77 1.81 1.77
C SER A 452 -9.08 3.03 0.91
N ILE A 453 -9.24 2.82 -0.39
CA ILE A 453 -9.61 3.88 -1.34
C ILE A 453 -11.08 3.71 -1.71
N ASP A 454 -11.85 4.78 -1.57
CA ASP A 454 -13.09 4.96 -2.31
C ASP A 454 -12.74 5.55 -3.67
N TRP A 455 -12.74 4.70 -4.70
CA TRP A 455 -12.34 5.08 -6.05
C TRP A 455 -13.34 6.00 -6.74
N ASN A 456 -14.61 5.99 -6.33
CA ASN A 456 -15.63 6.85 -6.92
C ASN A 456 -15.53 8.26 -6.35
N GLU A 457 -15.31 8.36 -5.05
CA GLU A 457 -15.15 9.64 -4.37
C GLU A 457 -13.70 10.15 -4.40
N GLU A 458 -12.76 9.36 -4.92
CA GLU A 458 -11.33 9.67 -4.98
C GLU A 458 -10.70 9.98 -3.61
N ILE A 459 -11.21 9.30 -2.56
CA ILE A 459 -10.80 9.50 -1.17
C ILE A 459 -10.03 8.28 -0.67
N ALA A 460 -8.89 8.51 -0.04
CA ALA A 460 -8.13 7.51 0.69
C ALA A 460 -8.40 7.62 2.20
N TYR A 461 -8.62 6.49 2.85
CA TYR A 461 -8.75 6.34 4.30
C TYR A 461 -7.47 5.73 4.89
N GLY A 462 -7.04 6.19 6.06
CA GLY A 462 -5.72 5.83 6.59
C GLY A 462 -5.25 6.70 7.76
N MET A 463 -3.94 6.84 7.88
CA MET A 463 -3.25 7.53 8.97
C MET A 463 -2.73 8.88 8.49
N LEU A 464 -3.27 9.97 9.03
CA LEU A 464 -2.74 11.31 8.87
C LEU A 464 -1.71 11.61 9.96
N TYR A 465 -0.56 12.16 9.60
CA TYR A 465 0.40 12.65 10.57
C TYR A 465 -0.04 14.01 11.13
N ASP A 466 -0.18 14.09 12.45
CA ASP A 466 -0.39 15.33 13.18
C ASP A 466 0.98 15.90 13.59
N PRO A 467 1.42 17.01 12.97
CA PRO A 467 2.73 17.60 13.24
C PRO A 467 2.80 18.29 14.61
N THR A 468 1.66 18.71 15.18
CA THR A 468 1.59 19.37 16.48
C THR A 468 1.81 18.36 17.59
N LEU A 469 1.08 17.24 17.54
CA LEU A 469 1.20 16.15 18.50
C LEU A 469 2.37 15.20 18.21
N LYS A 470 2.97 15.30 17.01
CA LYS A 470 3.96 14.36 16.45
C LYS A 470 3.48 12.91 16.50
N LYS A 471 2.18 12.72 16.27
CA LYS A 471 1.49 11.44 16.34
C LYS A 471 0.72 11.20 15.06
N TRP A 472 0.39 9.93 14.82
CA TRP A 472 -0.49 9.57 13.72
C TRP A 472 -1.92 9.45 14.24
N ARG A 473 -2.84 10.14 13.58
CA ARG A 473 -4.29 10.03 13.82
C ARG A 473 -4.96 9.48 12.58
N TYR A 474 -6.12 8.88 12.74
CA TYR A 474 -6.85 8.42 11.58
C TYR A 474 -7.57 9.58 10.93
N ASP A 475 -7.61 9.56 9.61
CA ASP A 475 -8.36 10.54 8.84
C ASP A 475 -8.66 10.00 7.43
N SER A 476 -9.20 10.87 6.61
CA SER A 476 -9.45 10.69 5.19
C SER A 476 -8.99 11.93 4.44
N VAL A 477 -8.37 11.71 3.29
CA VAL A 477 -7.91 12.77 2.39
C VAL A 477 -8.21 12.35 0.95
N PRO A 478 -8.31 13.26 -0.02
CA PRO A 478 -8.23 12.87 -1.41
C PRO A 478 -6.97 12.04 -1.65
N ILE A 479 -6.99 11.15 -2.64
CA ILE A 479 -5.78 10.42 -3.03
C ILE A 479 -4.63 11.44 -3.19
N PRO A 480 -3.52 11.29 -2.42
CA PRO A 480 -2.45 12.27 -2.44
C PRO A 480 -1.80 12.39 -3.83
N ALA A 481 -1.35 13.59 -4.19
CA ALA A 481 -0.83 13.87 -5.52
C ALA A 481 0.56 13.26 -5.78
N ALA A 482 1.32 12.92 -4.74
CA ALA A 482 2.56 12.14 -4.85
C ALA A 482 2.53 10.94 -3.92
N LEU A 483 2.88 9.75 -4.44
CA LEU A 483 2.76 8.49 -3.73
C LEU A 483 4.10 7.78 -3.62
N TYR A 484 4.49 7.48 -2.38
CA TYR A 484 5.67 6.69 -2.05
C TYR A 484 5.26 5.24 -1.78
N ARG A 485 5.56 4.36 -2.72
CA ARG A 485 5.30 2.92 -2.58
C ARG A 485 6.39 2.24 -1.74
N ARG A 486 6.00 1.71 -0.56
CA ARG A 486 6.88 1.02 0.41
C ARG A 486 6.63 -0.48 0.51
N ASN A 487 5.64 -1.00 -0.22
CA ASN A 487 5.25 -2.39 -0.26
C ASN A 487 4.86 -2.76 -1.70
N PHE A 488 5.07 -4.03 -2.09
CA PHE A 488 4.87 -4.50 -3.46
C PHE A 488 3.87 -5.67 -3.59
N HIS A 489 3.11 -5.97 -2.54
CA HIS A 489 2.12 -7.05 -2.52
C HIS A 489 0.67 -6.59 -2.77
N GLN A 490 0.50 -5.41 -3.37
CA GLN A 490 -0.81 -4.88 -3.78
C GLN A 490 -1.21 -5.40 -5.17
N ASN A 491 -2.50 -5.32 -5.47
CA ASN A 491 -3.05 -5.62 -6.79
C ASN A 491 -2.46 -4.67 -7.86
N HIS A 492 -1.99 -5.22 -8.98
CA HIS A 492 -1.31 -4.46 -10.03
C HIS A 492 -2.21 -3.43 -10.72
N ASP A 493 -3.48 -3.74 -10.97
CA ASP A 493 -4.40 -2.83 -11.66
C ASP A 493 -4.68 -1.58 -10.82
N ARG A 494 -4.85 -1.76 -9.51
CA ARG A 494 -5.00 -0.63 -8.57
C ARG A 494 -3.77 0.27 -8.54
N ILE A 495 -2.57 -0.32 -8.62
CA ILE A 495 -1.34 0.46 -8.71
C ILE A 495 -1.26 1.24 -10.02
N ASN A 496 -1.59 0.61 -11.15
CA ASN A 496 -1.61 1.28 -12.44
C ASN A 496 -2.63 2.43 -12.46
N GLN A 497 -3.81 2.23 -11.87
CA GLN A 497 -4.80 3.29 -11.71
C GLN A 497 -4.25 4.46 -10.90
N LEU A 498 -3.55 4.22 -9.79
CA LEU A 498 -2.90 5.28 -9.01
C LEU A 498 -1.78 5.98 -9.76
N ILE A 499 -0.99 5.25 -10.57
CA ILE A 499 0.04 5.86 -11.42
C ILE A 499 -0.60 6.88 -12.37
N GLU A 500 -1.69 6.52 -13.04
CA GLU A 500 -2.40 7.42 -13.95
C GLU A 500 -3.06 8.60 -13.23
N MET A 501 -3.82 8.34 -12.15
CA MET A 501 -4.53 9.38 -11.38
C MET A 501 -3.57 10.41 -10.76
N THR A 502 -2.33 10.01 -10.44
CA THR A 502 -1.31 10.91 -9.87
C THR A 502 -0.40 11.51 -10.93
N ASN A 503 -0.73 11.41 -12.22
CA ASN A 503 0.10 11.87 -13.33
C ASN A 503 1.55 11.34 -13.24
N LYS A 504 1.68 10.04 -12.97
CA LYS A 504 2.93 9.30 -12.79
C LYS A 504 3.78 9.71 -11.58
N ASN A 505 3.21 10.42 -10.60
CA ASN A 505 3.88 10.78 -9.34
C ASN A 505 3.84 9.68 -8.26
N LEU A 506 3.43 8.46 -8.61
CA LEU A 506 3.71 7.26 -7.81
C LEU A 506 5.13 6.75 -8.11
N PHE A 507 6.04 6.93 -7.16
CA PHE A 507 7.42 6.46 -7.28
C PHE A 507 7.69 5.20 -6.47
N ASN A 508 8.78 4.54 -6.82
CA ASN A 508 9.00 3.11 -6.59
C ASN A 508 7.82 2.29 -7.13
N SER A 509 7.38 2.63 -8.34
CA SER A 509 6.21 2.03 -9.00
C SER A 509 6.34 0.53 -9.22
N HIS A 510 7.56 0.03 -9.37
CA HIS A 510 7.86 -1.35 -9.73
C HIS A 510 8.77 -2.01 -8.69
N TYR A 511 8.64 -3.34 -8.54
CA TYR A 511 9.55 -4.10 -7.69
C TYR A 511 10.78 -4.53 -8.48
N PHE A 512 11.96 -4.05 -8.08
CA PHE A 512 13.23 -4.48 -8.65
C PHE A 512 13.60 -5.85 -8.06
N LYS A 513 13.51 -6.90 -8.86
CA LYS A 513 13.81 -8.28 -8.46
C LYS A 513 15.30 -8.55 -8.58
N LYS A 514 15.80 -9.51 -7.79
CA LYS A 514 17.18 -10.00 -7.90
C LYS A 514 17.54 -10.51 -9.31
N SER A 515 16.57 -11.08 -10.03
CA SER A 515 16.73 -11.50 -11.43
C SER A 515 16.92 -10.34 -12.41
N ASP A 516 16.51 -9.13 -12.06
CA ASP A 516 16.51 -7.99 -12.98
C ASP A 516 17.94 -7.49 -13.26
N LEU A 517 18.92 -7.86 -12.43
CA LEU A 517 20.34 -7.67 -12.73
C LEU A 517 20.76 -8.34 -14.05
N ILE A 518 20.09 -9.42 -14.46
CA ILE A 518 20.35 -10.09 -15.74
C ILE A 518 20.08 -9.15 -16.91
N LEU A 519 19.15 -8.20 -16.77
CA LEU A 519 18.83 -7.22 -17.81
C LEU A 519 19.97 -6.23 -18.06
N LEU A 520 20.93 -6.13 -17.13
CA LEU A 520 22.05 -5.18 -17.21
C LEU A 520 23.25 -5.73 -17.98
N LYS A 521 23.26 -7.04 -18.27
CA LYS A 521 24.39 -7.70 -18.94
C LYS A 521 24.67 -7.16 -20.35
N ASP A 522 23.62 -6.68 -21.03
CA ASP A 522 23.69 -6.20 -22.41
C ASP A 522 23.98 -4.69 -22.49
N GLU A 523 24.02 -4.01 -21.34
CA GLU A 523 24.15 -2.57 -21.24
C GLU A 523 25.63 -2.15 -21.21
N LYS A 524 26.12 -1.60 -22.33
CA LYS A 524 27.55 -1.29 -22.55
C LYS A 524 28.21 -0.47 -21.43
N GLU A 525 27.45 0.44 -20.82
CA GLU A 525 27.94 1.37 -19.80
C GLU A 525 28.27 0.69 -18.45
N ILE A 526 27.65 -0.46 -18.15
CA ILE A 526 27.74 -1.13 -16.83
C ILE A 526 28.05 -2.62 -16.90
N ARG A 527 27.95 -3.28 -18.06
CA ARG A 527 28.10 -4.74 -18.20
C ARG A 527 29.41 -5.30 -17.62
N ASN A 528 30.51 -4.54 -17.68
CA ASN A 528 31.81 -4.95 -17.14
C ASN A 528 31.90 -4.83 -15.61
N HIS A 529 30.91 -4.21 -14.98
CA HIS A 529 30.77 -4.06 -13.53
C HIS A 529 29.66 -4.95 -12.97
N VAL A 530 29.02 -5.79 -13.79
CA VAL A 530 27.99 -6.73 -13.34
C VAL A 530 28.55 -8.14 -13.46
N PRO A 531 28.65 -8.92 -12.38
CA PRO A 531 29.10 -10.30 -12.46
C PRO A 531 28.20 -11.10 -13.41
N ALA A 532 28.79 -12.00 -14.23
CA ALA A 532 27.99 -12.83 -15.14
C ALA A 532 26.96 -13.61 -14.32
N THR A 533 25.67 -13.43 -14.65
CA THR A 533 24.54 -13.90 -13.84
C THR A 533 23.49 -14.51 -14.75
N HIS A 534 23.01 -15.70 -14.38
CA HIS A 534 22.10 -16.49 -15.19
C HIS A 534 21.05 -17.18 -14.32
N LEU A 535 19.88 -17.45 -14.90
CA LEU A 535 18.84 -18.26 -14.26
C LEU A 535 19.18 -19.74 -14.42
N LEU A 536 19.22 -20.48 -13.31
CA LEU A 536 19.46 -21.92 -13.33
C LEU A 536 18.21 -22.66 -13.84
N LYS A 537 18.26 -23.12 -15.10
CA LYS A 537 17.19 -23.90 -15.73
C LYS A 537 17.49 -25.39 -15.79
N ASN A 538 18.76 -25.75 -15.92
CA ASN A 538 19.26 -27.12 -15.98
C ASN A 538 20.64 -27.21 -15.32
N SER A 539 21.11 -28.42 -15.06
CA SER A 539 22.42 -28.70 -14.45
C SER A 539 23.59 -28.49 -15.41
N ASP A 540 23.40 -28.78 -16.69
CA ASP A 540 24.46 -28.78 -17.71
C ASP A 540 25.04 -27.38 -17.91
N ASP A 541 24.18 -26.36 -17.95
CA ASP A 541 24.58 -24.96 -18.02
C ASP A 541 25.41 -24.53 -16.81
N LEU A 542 25.09 -25.04 -15.61
CA LEU A 542 25.86 -24.76 -14.40
C LEU A 542 27.21 -25.46 -14.41
N ILE A 543 27.25 -26.72 -14.87
CA ILE A 543 28.48 -27.50 -15.04
C ILE A 543 29.43 -26.79 -16.01
N GLN A 544 28.93 -26.33 -17.15
CA GLN A 544 29.73 -25.58 -18.11
C GLN A 544 30.23 -24.25 -17.50
N PHE A 545 29.34 -23.53 -16.82
CA PHE A 545 29.71 -22.24 -16.24
C PHE A 545 30.80 -22.36 -15.16
N ILE A 546 30.72 -23.36 -14.27
CA ILE A 546 31.78 -23.59 -13.28
C ILE A 546 33.07 -24.12 -13.91
N GLN A 547 32.98 -24.80 -15.06
CA GLN A 547 34.18 -25.17 -15.80
C GLN A 547 35.00 -23.96 -16.23
N ASP A 548 34.31 -22.89 -16.63
CA ASP A 548 34.94 -21.64 -17.10
C ASP A 548 35.35 -20.71 -15.95
N THR A 549 34.62 -20.68 -14.83
CA THR A 549 34.86 -19.71 -13.74
C THR A 549 35.49 -20.29 -12.48
N GLU A 550 35.62 -21.61 -12.37
CA GLU A 550 36.12 -22.39 -11.22
C GLU A 550 35.31 -22.29 -9.92
N LYS A 551 34.66 -21.15 -9.66
CA LYS A 551 33.86 -20.88 -8.46
C LYS A 551 32.62 -20.05 -8.79
N VAL A 552 31.49 -20.44 -8.20
CA VAL A 552 30.15 -19.91 -8.52
C VAL A 552 29.35 -19.71 -7.24
N ILE A 553 28.60 -18.62 -7.17
CA ILE A 553 27.61 -18.38 -6.13
C ILE A 553 26.19 -18.63 -6.66
N LEU A 554 25.44 -19.46 -5.94
CA LEU A 554 24.07 -19.82 -6.22
C LEU A 554 23.14 -19.05 -5.28
N LYS A 555 22.21 -18.27 -5.84
CA LYS A 555 21.32 -17.37 -5.09
C LYS A 555 19.85 -17.65 -5.42
N PRO A 556 18.98 -17.99 -4.46
CA PRO A 556 17.54 -18.12 -4.69
C PRO A 556 16.90 -16.76 -5.00
N ILE A 557 16.00 -16.70 -5.98
CA ILE A 557 15.30 -15.44 -6.36
C ILE A 557 14.38 -14.94 -5.25
N SER A 558 13.72 -15.86 -4.54
CA SER A 558 12.64 -15.54 -3.59
C SER A 558 13.10 -15.30 -2.15
N LEU A 559 14.39 -15.54 -1.84
CA LEU A 559 14.93 -15.36 -0.49
C LEU A 559 15.86 -14.15 -0.42
N SER A 560 16.05 -13.65 0.80
CA SER A 560 16.82 -12.45 1.12
C SER A 560 17.67 -12.66 2.37
N ARG A 561 18.57 -11.69 2.66
CA ARG A 561 19.50 -11.70 3.82
C ARG A 561 20.48 -12.87 3.81
N GLY A 562 20.97 -13.25 2.63
CA GLY A 562 21.91 -14.35 2.47
C GLY A 562 21.34 -15.75 2.69
N ARG A 563 20.03 -15.88 2.97
CA ARG A 563 19.41 -17.19 3.21
C ARG A 563 19.36 -18.02 1.93
N GLY A 564 19.80 -19.26 2.03
CA GLY A 564 19.80 -20.21 0.92
C GLY A 564 20.89 -19.97 -0.12
N ILE A 565 21.91 -19.16 0.19
CA ILE A 565 23.08 -19.06 -0.68
C ILE A 565 23.85 -20.38 -0.63
N LEU A 566 24.28 -20.86 -1.81
CA LEU A 566 25.25 -21.95 -1.92
C LEU A 566 26.48 -21.44 -2.67
N ILE A 567 27.64 -21.97 -2.34
CA ILE A 567 28.88 -21.69 -3.09
C ILE A 567 29.38 -23.02 -3.64
N LEU A 568 29.53 -23.09 -4.96
CA LEU A 568 30.05 -24.26 -5.66
C LEU A 568 31.46 -23.92 -6.19
N GLU A 569 32.44 -24.74 -5.89
CA GLU A 569 33.82 -24.60 -6.40
C GLU A 569 34.32 -25.93 -6.96
N LYS A 570 35.22 -25.87 -7.95
CA LYS A 570 35.97 -27.05 -8.40
C LYS A 570 36.83 -27.58 -7.26
N ASN A 571 36.90 -28.90 -7.15
CA ASN A 571 37.80 -29.57 -6.24
C ASN A 571 39.18 -29.68 -6.89
N GLN A 572 40.19 -28.96 -6.37
CA GLN A 572 41.54 -29.02 -6.92
C GLN A 572 42.22 -30.39 -6.71
N ASP A 573 41.74 -31.19 -5.76
CA ASP A 573 42.29 -32.52 -5.45
C ASP A 573 41.72 -33.64 -6.36
N HIS A 574 40.71 -33.33 -7.19
CA HIS A 574 40.05 -34.30 -8.07
C HIS A 574 39.59 -33.62 -9.37
N ASP A 575 40.15 -34.03 -10.52
CA ASP A 575 39.97 -33.35 -11.83
C ASP A 575 38.52 -33.07 -12.25
N ASP A 576 37.55 -33.89 -11.83
CA ASP A 576 36.12 -33.73 -12.15
C ASP A 576 35.22 -33.41 -10.93
N GLY A 577 35.83 -33.23 -9.75
CA GLY A 577 35.10 -33.06 -8.50
C GLY A 577 34.67 -31.62 -8.20
N TYR A 578 33.69 -31.49 -7.30
CA TYR A 578 33.21 -30.22 -6.79
C TYR A 578 33.11 -30.21 -5.27
N ILE A 579 33.15 -29.01 -4.70
CA ILE A 579 32.83 -28.76 -3.30
C ILE A 579 31.64 -27.79 -3.27
N LEU A 580 30.57 -28.18 -2.57
CA LEU A 580 29.41 -27.34 -2.35
C LEU A 580 29.34 -26.94 -0.87
N TYR A 581 29.39 -25.64 -0.61
CA TYR A 581 29.13 -25.05 0.70
C TYR A 581 27.67 -24.63 0.79
N ASP A 582 26.96 -25.22 1.74
CA ASP A 582 25.56 -24.93 2.01
C ASP A 582 25.41 -23.98 3.18
N HIS A 583 25.02 -22.73 2.88
CA HIS A 583 24.76 -21.69 3.88
C HIS A 583 23.26 -21.56 4.21
N GLN A 584 22.44 -22.60 3.99
CA GLN A 584 21.01 -22.59 4.34
C GLN A 584 20.75 -22.52 5.85
N ASN A 585 21.65 -23.07 6.67
CA ASN A 585 21.52 -23.14 8.12
C ASN A 585 22.65 -22.36 8.82
N GLU A 586 22.58 -22.25 10.16
CA GLU A 586 23.63 -21.60 10.97
C GLU A 586 24.98 -22.33 10.82
N LEU A 587 24.96 -23.66 10.66
CA LEU A 587 26.14 -24.46 10.35
C LEU A 587 26.34 -24.54 8.83
N ILE A 588 27.55 -24.19 8.37
CA ILE A 588 27.97 -24.36 6.98
C ILE A 588 28.24 -25.85 6.75
N LEU A 589 27.44 -26.49 5.90
CA LEU A 589 27.71 -27.87 5.49
C LEU A 589 28.62 -27.86 4.27
N ARG A 590 29.64 -28.71 4.28
CA ARG A 590 30.55 -28.92 3.15
C ARG A 590 30.26 -30.27 2.53
N HIS A 591 29.85 -30.27 1.26
CA HIS A 591 29.60 -31.48 0.48
C HIS A 591 30.72 -31.68 -0.53
N LEU A 592 31.37 -32.83 -0.46
CA LEU A 592 32.26 -33.32 -1.51
C LEU A 592 31.43 -34.01 -2.58
N ILE A 593 31.58 -33.57 -3.81
CA ILE A 593 30.84 -34.07 -4.97
C ILE A 593 31.87 -34.65 -5.93
N PRO A 594 31.78 -35.94 -6.29
CA PRO A 594 32.87 -36.61 -7.01
C PRO A 594 32.96 -36.24 -8.50
N ASP A 595 31.81 -35.95 -9.13
CA ASP A 595 31.71 -35.73 -10.58
C ASP A 595 30.45 -34.91 -10.95
N ASN A 596 30.27 -34.66 -12.25
CA ASN A 596 29.08 -34.01 -12.83
C ASN A 596 27.77 -34.69 -12.42
N LYS A 597 27.76 -36.02 -12.38
CA LYS A 597 26.55 -36.80 -12.06
C LYS A 597 26.16 -36.63 -10.60
N GLY A 598 27.13 -36.58 -9.69
CA GLY A 598 26.94 -36.26 -8.29
C GLY A 598 26.43 -34.83 -8.10
N LEU A 599 26.88 -33.88 -8.92
CA LEU A 599 26.37 -32.50 -8.89
C LEU A 599 24.90 -32.45 -9.30
N GLU A 600 24.51 -33.15 -10.36
CA GLU A 600 23.11 -33.28 -10.76
C GLU A 600 22.23 -33.87 -9.66
N GLU A 601 22.69 -34.95 -9.02
CA GLU A 601 21.99 -35.59 -7.91
C GLU A 601 21.83 -34.63 -6.72
N MET A 602 22.86 -33.84 -6.42
CA MET A 602 22.81 -32.83 -5.37
C MET A 602 21.80 -31.71 -5.69
N ILE A 603 21.80 -31.21 -6.93
CA ILE A 603 20.84 -30.20 -7.42
C ILE A 603 19.39 -30.71 -7.27
N LYS A 604 19.15 -31.97 -7.64
CA LYS A 604 17.84 -32.64 -7.47
C LYS A 604 17.47 -32.79 -6.00
N LYS A 605 18.39 -33.28 -5.16
CA LYS A 605 18.18 -33.50 -3.72
C LYS A 605 17.85 -32.20 -2.97
N LEU A 606 18.57 -31.11 -3.27
CA LEU A 606 18.35 -29.80 -2.66
C LEU A 606 17.15 -29.05 -3.27
N ASN A 607 16.53 -29.63 -4.30
CA ASN A 607 15.39 -29.11 -5.02
C ASN A 607 15.65 -27.70 -5.59
N ILE A 608 16.86 -27.47 -6.12
CA ILE A 608 17.35 -26.14 -6.51
C ILE A 608 16.54 -25.59 -7.70
N LEU A 609 16.26 -26.42 -8.71
CA LEU A 609 15.54 -26.01 -9.92
C LEU A 609 14.12 -25.50 -9.61
N ASN A 610 13.38 -26.21 -8.75
CA ASN A 610 12.03 -25.80 -8.35
C ASN A 610 12.02 -24.53 -7.47
N LYS A 611 13.15 -24.17 -6.86
CA LYS A 611 13.29 -22.97 -6.03
C LYS A 611 13.77 -21.74 -6.83
N GLN A 612 13.96 -21.86 -8.15
CA GLN A 612 14.41 -20.80 -9.06
C GLN A 612 15.67 -20.07 -8.57
N TYR A 613 16.81 -20.76 -8.65
CA TYR A 613 18.11 -20.17 -8.31
C TYR A 613 18.71 -19.41 -9.50
N LEU A 614 19.50 -18.39 -9.19
CA LEU A 614 20.48 -17.79 -10.07
C LEU A 614 21.85 -18.40 -9.80
N TYR A 615 22.67 -18.53 -10.83
CA TYR A 615 24.11 -18.77 -10.69
C TYR A 615 24.87 -17.55 -11.20
N GLN A 616 25.85 -17.13 -10.42
CA GLN A 616 26.61 -15.90 -10.66
C GLN A 616 28.10 -16.15 -10.43
N THR A 617 28.96 -15.48 -11.20
CA THR A 617 30.42 -15.50 -10.97
C THR A 617 30.73 -15.12 -9.52
N TYR A 618 31.55 -15.91 -8.83
CA TYR A 618 32.02 -15.57 -7.50
C TYR A 618 33.09 -14.49 -7.58
N ILE A 619 32.88 -13.34 -6.93
CA ILE A 619 33.85 -12.24 -6.88
C ILE A 619 34.66 -12.35 -5.58
N PRO A 620 35.99 -12.47 -5.63
CA PRO A 620 36.85 -12.42 -4.44
C PRO A 620 36.88 -11.01 -3.83
N LEU A 621 35.93 -10.74 -2.92
CA LEU A 621 35.76 -9.43 -2.29
C LEU A 621 36.95 -9.01 -1.44
N LEU A 622 37.28 -7.72 -1.47
CA LEU A 622 38.22 -7.04 -0.60
C LEU A 622 37.98 -7.44 0.86
N LYS A 623 39.05 -7.55 1.64
CA LYS A 623 38.99 -8.06 3.01
C LYS A 623 39.69 -7.13 3.99
N ILE A 624 39.19 -7.13 5.22
CA ILE A 624 39.88 -6.57 6.39
C ILE A 624 40.03 -7.69 7.41
N ASN A 625 41.26 -7.97 7.84
CA ASN A 625 41.55 -9.08 8.76
C ASN A 625 40.96 -10.41 8.27
N ASN A 626 41.07 -10.68 6.97
CA ASN A 626 40.49 -11.83 6.27
C ASN A 626 38.94 -11.94 6.27
N ARG A 627 38.23 -10.90 6.72
CA ARG A 627 36.77 -10.80 6.65
C ARG A 627 36.37 -10.07 5.37
N PRO A 628 35.57 -10.68 4.47
CA PRO A 628 35.09 -9.99 3.27
C PRO A 628 34.19 -8.82 3.62
N LEU A 629 34.09 -7.84 2.72
CA LEU A 629 33.21 -6.69 2.87
C LEU A 629 32.48 -6.34 1.57
N ASP A 630 31.35 -5.67 1.71
CA ASP A 630 30.68 -4.98 0.61
C ASP A 630 30.36 -3.53 1.00
N VAL A 631 30.12 -2.69 0.00
CA VAL A 631 29.80 -1.27 0.15
C VAL A 631 28.33 -1.04 -0.23
N ARG A 632 27.50 -0.70 0.75
CA ARG A 632 26.13 -0.23 0.55
C ARG A 632 26.15 1.25 0.20
N VAL A 633 25.73 1.58 -1.02
CA VAL A 633 25.56 2.95 -1.50
C VAL A 633 24.07 3.26 -1.57
N VAL A 634 23.64 4.32 -0.90
CA VAL A 634 22.25 4.80 -0.95
C VAL A 634 22.17 5.91 -1.99
N MET A 635 21.44 5.65 -3.07
CA MET A 635 21.15 6.61 -4.13
C MET A 635 19.69 7.06 -4.00
N GLN A 636 19.45 8.37 -3.96
CA GLN A 636 18.10 8.93 -3.84
C GLN A 636 17.89 10.12 -4.78
N LYS A 637 16.66 10.32 -5.23
CA LYS A 637 16.29 11.48 -6.05
C LYS A 637 16.06 12.75 -5.23
N TYR A 638 16.50 13.86 -5.79
CA TYR A 638 16.27 15.22 -5.30
C TYR A 638 15.31 16.00 -6.24
N ASP A 639 15.33 17.32 -6.15
CA ASP A 639 14.50 18.33 -6.83
C ASP A 639 14.30 18.23 -8.35
N LYS A 640 15.21 17.61 -9.12
CA LYS A 640 15.12 17.53 -10.59
C LYS A 640 15.13 16.10 -11.15
N LYS A 641 14.63 15.13 -10.38
CA LYS A 641 14.83 13.69 -10.65
C LYS A 641 16.32 13.31 -10.73
N SER A 642 17.20 14.16 -10.22
CA SER A 642 18.64 13.92 -10.19
C SER A 642 18.97 12.94 -9.07
N TRP A 643 19.71 11.90 -9.40
CA TRP A 643 20.21 10.94 -8.43
C TRP A 643 21.41 11.52 -7.69
N LYS A 644 21.40 11.44 -6.36
CA LYS A 644 22.55 11.76 -5.52
C LYS A 644 22.82 10.59 -4.58
N CYS A 645 24.10 10.40 -4.26
CA CYS A 645 24.47 9.53 -3.16
C CYS A 645 24.16 10.26 -1.85
N THR A 646 23.29 9.67 -1.03
CA THR A 646 22.91 10.20 0.29
C THR A 646 23.62 9.52 1.44
N GLY A 647 24.27 8.38 1.21
CA GLY A 647 25.09 7.73 2.23
C GLY A 647 25.83 6.51 1.70
N ILE A 648 26.99 6.23 2.31
CA ILE A 648 27.79 5.03 2.04
C ILE A 648 28.07 4.34 3.38
N GLU A 649 27.82 3.04 3.43
CA GLU A 649 28.08 2.16 4.57
C GLU A 649 28.86 0.95 4.06
N CYS A 650 30.02 0.66 4.64
CA CYS A 650 30.72 -0.58 4.36
C CYS A 650 30.34 -1.64 5.39
N ARG A 651 30.06 -2.86 4.93
CA ARG A 651 29.56 -3.96 5.73
C ARG A 651 30.59 -5.07 5.74
N VAL A 652 31.31 -5.21 6.84
CA VAL A 652 32.32 -6.24 7.03
C VAL A 652 31.65 -7.48 7.63
N ALA A 653 31.95 -8.66 7.08
CA ALA A 653 31.41 -9.92 7.58
C ALA A 653 31.85 -10.18 9.04
N GLY A 654 31.06 -10.99 9.76
CA GLY A 654 31.45 -11.48 11.09
C GLY A 654 32.69 -12.37 11.03
N GLU A 655 33.29 -12.66 12.19
CA GLU A 655 34.43 -13.57 12.27
C GLU A 655 34.06 -14.96 11.72
N ASN A 656 34.90 -15.49 10.82
CA ASN A 656 34.70 -16.78 10.12
C ASN A 656 33.46 -16.85 9.21
N GLU A 657 32.80 -15.73 8.90
CA GLU A 657 31.68 -15.68 7.96
C GLU A 657 32.15 -15.35 6.54
N VAL A 658 31.57 -16.04 5.56
CA VAL A 658 31.88 -15.83 4.13
C VAL A 658 30.93 -14.80 3.49
N LEU A 659 29.82 -14.48 4.17
CA LEU A 659 28.77 -13.59 3.68
C LEU A 659 28.70 -12.30 4.51
N THR A 660 28.65 -11.17 3.83
CA THR A 660 28.68 -9.79 4.37
C THR A 660 27.32 -9.35 4.94
N ASN A 661 26.77 -10.14 5.87
CA ASN A 661 25.48 -9.84 6.48
C ASN A 661 25.65 -9.31 7.91
N ILE A 662 25.38 -8.02 8.12
CA ILE A 662 25.36 -7.38 9.45
C ILE A 662 24.51 -8.19 10.45
N ALA A 663 23.39 -8.78 10.01
CA ALA A 663 22.53 -9.57 10.88
C ALA A 663 23.15 -10.89 11.40
N ARG A 664 24.34 -11.28 10.93
CA ARG A 664 25.13 -12.43 11.39
C ARG A 664 26.37 -11.99 12.20
N GLY A 665 26.34 -10.81 12.82
CA GLY A 665 27.46 -10.28 13.63
C GLY A 665 28.50 -9.53 12.82
N GLY A 666 28.13 -8.99 11.66
CA GLY A 666 28.98 -8.11 10.86
C GLY A 666 29.08 -6.70 11.45
N GLU A 667 30.08 -5.95 11.02
CA GLU A 667 30.44 -4.61 11.50
C GLU A 667 30.18 -3.57 10.39
N ALA A 668 29.69 -2.39 10.77
CA ALA A 668 29.48 -1.26 9.86
C ALA A 668 30.63 -0.26 9.99
N MET A 669 31.28 0.07 8.87
CA MET A 669 32.45 0.95 8.80
C MET A 669 32.28 1.99 7.69
N THR A 670 33.02 3.09 7.77
CA THR A 670 33.11 4.08 6.69
C THR A 670 33.99 3.55 5.54
N LEU A 671 33.82 4.12 4.35
CA LEU A 671 34.65 3.75 3.20
C LEU A 671 36.14 4.12 3.42
N GLU A 672 36.41 5.24 4.09
CA GLU A 672 37.78 5.66 4.41
C GLU A 672 38.48 4.65 5.33
N GLU A 673 37.82 4.22 6.40
CA GLU A 673 38.35 3.20 7.30
C GLU A 673 38.62 1.88 6.57
N VAL A 674 37.77 1.52 5.60
CA VAL A 674 37.95 0.30 4.80
C VAL A 674 39.15 0.40 3.86
N VAL A 675 39.31 1.53 3.17
CA VAL A 675 40.45 1.74 2.26
C VAL A 675 41.76 1.71 3.04
N ILE A 676 41.83 2.34 4.21
CA ILE A 676 43.01 2.31 5.07
C ILE A 676 43.23 0.91 5.66
N GLY A 677 42.20 0.30 6.24
CA GLY A 677 42.28 -0.97 6.97
C GLY A 677 42.50 -2.20 6.10
N SER A 678 42.16 -2.14 4.81
CA SER A 678 42.41 -3.24 3.86
C SER A 678 43.84 -3.26 3.33
N GLY A 679 44.59 -2.16 3.43
CA GLY A 679 45.94 -2.05 2.88
C GLY A 679 45.99 -2.04 1.35
N ILE A 680 44.88 -1.69 0.69
CA ILE A 680 44.79 -1.64 -0.76
C ILE A 680 45.66 -0.53 -1.36
N ASN A 681 46.29 -0.79 -2.51
CA ASN A 681 47.13 0.18 -3.21
C ASN A 681 46.32 1.15 -4.10
N GLN A 682 45.28 1.76 -3.53
CA GLN A 682 44.40 2.74 -4.19
C GLN A 682 44.07 3.85 -3.19
N SER A 683 43.92 5.09 -3.67
CA SER A 683 43.46 6.19 -2.82
C SER A 683 41.96 6.08 -2.54
N TYR A 684 41.54 6.67 -1.41
CA TYR A 684 40.13 6.80 -1.07
C TYR A 684 39.34 7.50 -2.19
N ASP A 685 39.84 8.63 -2.70
CA ASP A 685 39.16 9.42 -3.73
C ASP A 685 38.94 8.61 -5.02
N ASN A 686 39.91 7.80 -5.44
CA ASN A 686 39.78 6.97 -6.65
C ASN A 686 38.68 5.91 -6.49
N ILE A 687 38.65 5.22 -5.34
CA ILE A 687 37.63 4.20 -5.06
C ILE A 687 36.25 4.85 -4.93
N TYR A 688 36.16 5.95 -4.17
CA TYR A 688 34.92 6.71 -4.00
C TYR A 688 34.34 7.15 -5.35
N GLU A 689 35.13 7.83 -6.18
CA GLU A 689 34.70 8.30 -7.51
C GLU A 689 34.29 7.13 -8.41
N SER A 690 35.03 6.03 -8.40
CA SER A 690 34.70 4.84 -9.19
C SER A 690 33.34 4.24 -8.80
N ILE A 691 33.06 4.13 -7.49
CA ILE A 691 31.79 3.67 -6.95
C ILE A 691 30.65 4.62 -7.32
N ILE A 692 30.82 5.92 -7.09
CA ILE A 692 29.77 6.92 -7.35
C ILE A 692 29.42 6.98 -8.83
N ASN A 693 30.43 7.02 -9.71
CA ASN A 693 30.22 7.02 -11.16
C ASN A 693 29.47 5.76 -11.62
N LEU A 694 29.80 4.58 -11.09
CA LEU A 694 29.09 3.34 -11.37
C LEU A 694 27.62 3.40 -10.91
N CYS A 695 27.37 3.88 -9.69
CA CYS A 695 26.02 4.00 -9.13
C CYS A 695 25.16 5.01 -9.91
N GLN A 696 25.74 6.13 -10.34
CA GLN A 696 25.06 7.13 -11.17
C GLN A 696 24.69 6.57 -12.55
N LYS A 697 25.59 5.82 -13.20
CA LYS A 697 25.31 5.12 -14.47
C LYS A 697 24.16 4.13 -14.32
N PHE A 698 24.19 3.30 -13.26
CA PHE A 698 23.10 2.38 -12.96
C PHE A 698 21.77 3.13 -12.84
N CYS A 699 21.71 4.18 -12.02
CA CYS A 699 20.47 4.93 -11.79
C CYS A 699 19.96 5.60 -13.07
N SER A 700 20.84 6.19 -13.87
CA SER A 700 20.51 6.81 -15.16
C SER A 700 19.97 5.80 -16.15
N LEU A 701 20.50 4.58 -16.15
CA LEU A 701 20.04 3.50 -17.01
C LEU A 701 18.65 3.01 -16.62
N ILE A 702 18.40 2.84 -15.32
CA ILE A 702 17.11 2.40 -14.81
C ILE A 702 16.02 3.44 -15.08
N ASP A 703 16.33 4.75 -15.01
CA ASP A 703 15.38 5.81 -15.38
C ASP A 703 14.95 5.78 -16.85
N ARG A 704 15.69 5.12 -17.75
CA ARG A 704 15.31 4.93 -19.16
C ARG A 704 14.28 3.81 -19.35
N LYS A 705 14.12 2.91 -18.37
CA LYS A 705 13.05 1.91 -18.36
C LYS A 705 11.83 2.64 -17.79
N ASP A 706 10.66 2.60 -18.45
CA ASP A 706 9.42 3.35 -18.11
C ASP A 706 8.85 3.00 -16.71
N GLN A 707 9.62 3.27 -15.69
CA GLN A 707 9.49 2.86 -14.31
C GLN A 707 10.02 3.99 -13.44
N HIS A 708 9.19 4.48 -12.54
CA HIS A 708 9.56 5.58 -11.67
C HIS A 708 10.17 5.04 -10.37
N TYR A 709 11.50 5.07 -10.26
CA TYR A 709 12.23 4.82 -9.01
C TYR A 709 12.72 6.14 -8.40
N ALA A 710 12.80 6.20 -7.07
CA ALA A 710 13.35 7.36 -6.36
C ALA A 710 14.44 7.01 -5.34
N GLU A 711 14.62 5.73 -5.02
CA GLU A 711 15.65 5.27 -4.10
C GLU A 711 16.19 3.89 -4.49
N PHE A 712 17.49 3.71 -4.31
CA PHE A 712 18.17 2.43 -4.36
C PHE A 712 19.19 2.33 -3.23
N GLY A 713 19.26 1.18 -2.57
CA GLY A 713 20.46 0.71 -1.90
C GLY A 713 21.17 -0.25 -2.84
N LEU A 714 22.32 0.17 -3.36
CA LEU A 714 23.17 -0.62 -4.23
C LEU A 714 24.25 -1.30 -3.39
N ASP A 715 24.37 -2.60 -3.53
CA ASP A 715 25.39 -3.41 -2.85
C ASP A 715 26.54 -3.57 -3.84
N ILE A 716 27.64 -2.87 -3.59
CA ILE A 716 28.83 -2.86 -4.42
C ILE A 716 29.90 -3.73 -3.78
N GLY A 717 30.39 -4.73 -4.52
CA GLY A 717 31.58 -5.48 -4.15
C GLY A 717 32.81 -4.77 -4.66
N LEU A 718 33.81 -4.58 -3.81
CA LEU A 718 35.17 -4.26 -4.27
C LEU A 718 35.93 -5.57 -4.37
N ASP A 719 36.58 -5.86 -5.49
CA ASP A 719 37.53 -6.98 -5.54
C ASP A 719 38.88 -6.62 -4.89
N GLN A 720 39.86 -7.53 -4.93
CA GLN A 720 41.16 -7.33 -4.30
C GLN A 720 41.94 -6.12 -4.87
N GLU A 721 41.61 -5.65 -6.08
CA GLU A 721 42.24 -4.51 -6.74
C GLU A 721 41.44 -3.21 -6.55
N GLY A 722 40.27 -3.30 -5.90
CA GLY A 722 39.39 -2.16 -5.61
C GLY A 722 38.46 -1.84 -6.77
N PHE A 723 38.33 -2.74 -7.76
CA PHE A 723 37.40 -2.56 -8.86
C PHE A 723 35.97 -2.85 -8.40
N PRO A 724 35.00 -1.95 -8.68
CA PRO A 724 33.64 -2.06 -8.16
C PRO A 724 32.74 -2.93 -9.04
N TRP A 725 32.00 -3.83 -8.38
CA TRP A 725 31.01 -4.74 -8.97
C TRP A 725 29.61 -4.50 -8.37
N ILE A 726 28.57 -4.34 -9.19
CA ILE A 726 27.18 -4.30 -8.72
C ILE A 726 26.73 -5.73 -8.40
N ILE A 727 26.58 -6.04 -7.10
CA ILE A 727 26.18 -7.37 -6.63
C ILE A 727 24.66 -7.48 -6.48
N GLU A 728 24.03 -6.42 -5.95
CA GLU A 728 22.60 -6.36 -5.67
C GLU A 728 22.08 -4.92 -5.75
N ALA A 729 20.81 -4.75 -6.11
CA ALA A 729 20.12 -3.47 -6.07
C ALA A 729 18.78 -3.63 -5.37
N ASN A 730 18.51 -2.79 -4.37
CA ASN A 730 17.34 -2.88 -3.51
C ASN A 730 16.58 -1.54 -3.48
N ILE A 731 15.29 -1.56 -3.75
CA ILE A 731 14.41 -0.38 -3.65
C ILE A 731 13.73 -0.23 -2.28
N PHE A 732 14.15 -1.06 -1.31
CA PHE A 732 13.74 -1.00 0.08
C PHE A 732 14.93 -1.36 0.99
N PRO A 733 16.03 -0.60 0.93
CA PRO A 733 17.20 -0.92 1.72
C PRO A 733 16.94 -0.78 3.22
N SER A 734 17.67 -1.58 4.00
CA SER A 734 17.74 -1.40 5.45
C SER A 734 18.81 -0.37 5.77
N PHE A 735 18.52 0.51 6.73
CA PHE A 735 19.42 1.57 7.17
C PHE A 735 19.87 1.39 8.62
N LYS A 736 20.01 0.13 9.08
CA LYS A 736 20.34 -0.15 10.48
C LYS A 736 21.76 0.29 10.84
N GLY A 737 22.77 -0.05 10.02
CA GLY A 737 24.14 0.36 10.34
C GLY A 737 24.32 1.88 10.21
N PHE A 738 23.67 2.55 9.24
CA PHE A 738 23.58 4.02 9.25
C PHE A 738 23.04 4.57 10.57
N LYS A 739 21.99 3.98 11.13
CA LYS A 739 21.42 4.41 12.42
C LYS A 739 22.42 4.29 13.57
N GLU A 740 23.30 3.29 13.53
CA GLU A 740 24.32 3.02 14.55
C GLU A 740 25.58 3.87 14.34
N MET A 741 25.99 4.09 13.10
CA MET A 741 27.18 4.86 12.72
C MET A 741 26.97 6.38 12.77
N ASP A 742 25.88 6.85 12.15
CA ASP A 742 25.57 8.28 11.99
C ASP A 742 24.04 8.48 11.96
N TYR A 743 23.49 8.80 13.12
CA TYR A 743 22.06 8.98 13.28
C TYR A 743 21.50 10.16 12.46
N GLU A 744 22.28 11.22 12.25
CA GLU A 744 21.87 12.37 11.45
C GLU A 744 21.81 12.02 9.96
N LEU A 745 22.80 11.28 9.46
CA LEU A 745 22.78 10.72 8.11
C LEU A 745 21.60 9.76 7.92
N TYR A 746 21.33 8.92 8.91
CA TYR A 746 20.16 8.06 8.92
C TYR A 746 18.87 8.88 8.76
N LEU A 747 18.68 9.95 9.53
CA LEU A 747 17.49 10.80 9.41
C LEU A 747 17.40 11.45 8.02
N LYS A 748 18.51 11.99 7.48
CA LYS A 748 18.55 12.56 6.13
C LYS A 748 18.11 11.55 5.06
N ILE A 749 18.65 10.34 5.09
CA ILE A 749 18.29 9.26 4.17
C ILE A 749 16.79 8.92 4.30
N ARG A 750 16.24 8.96 5.51
CA ARG A 750 14.84 8.62 5.79
C ARG A 750 13.88 9.71 5.30
N THR A 751 14.26 10.97 5.43
CA THR A 751 13.46 12.14 5.03
C THR A 751 13.51 12.39 3.53
N GLN A 752 14.63 12.09 2.84
CA GLN A 752 14.82 12.45 1.44
C GLN A 752 13.69 11.99 0.47
N PRO A 753 13.11 10.79 0.57
CA PRO A 753 11.97 10.40 -0.26
C PRO A 753 10.71 11.26 -0.06
N ILE A 754 10.54 11.84 1.13
CA ILE A 754 9.46 12.79 1.43
C ILE A 754 9.73 14.10 0.69
N PHE A 755 10.95 14.64 0.77
CA PHE A 755 11.33 15.84 0.02
C PHE A 755 11.19 15.63 -1.50
N TYR A 756 11.55 14.45 -2.01
CA TYR A 756 11.31 14.11 -3.40
C TYR A 756 9.81 14.19 -3.77
N ALA A 757 8.92 13.67 -2.91
CA ALA A 757 7.48 13.77 -3.12
C ALA A 757 6.96 15.22 -3.13
N VAL A 758 7.57 16.11 -2.34
CA VAL A 758 7.28 17.56 -2.35
C VAL A 758 7.68 18.17 -3.69
N HIS A 759 8.90 17.87 -4.16
CA HIS A 759 9.42 18.37 -5.43
C HIS A 759 8.65 17.84 -6.66
N LEU A 760 8.14 16.61 -6.62
CA LEU A 760 7.28 16.06 -7.69
C LEU A 760 6.00 16.89 -7.92
N GLN A 761 5.53 17.58 -6.88
CA GLN A 761 4.39 18.49 -6.93
C GLN A 761 4.81 19.94 -7.23
N GLY A 762 6.13 20.18 -7.31
CA GLY A 762 6.76 21.47 -7.55
C GLY A 762 6.63 22.45 -6.38
N PHE A 763 6.46 21.96 -5.15
CA PHE A 763 6.55 22.78 -3.94
C PHE A 763 8.01 22.89 -3.47
N ASN A 764 8.28 23.85 -2.59
CA ASN A 764 9.62 24.11 -2.08
C ASN A 764 9.86 23.40 -0.73
N ILE A 765 11.14 23.13 -0.45
CA ILE A 765 11.63 22.77 0.88
C ILE A 765 12.32 24.02 1.42
N SER A 766 11.91 24.54 2.58
CA SER A 766 12.61 25.68 3.18
C SER A 766 13.96 25.26 3.75
N GLU A 767 14.99 26.00 3.39
CA GLU A 767 16.30 25.92 4.04
C GLU A 767 16.22 26.80 5.30
N ASN A 768 16.18 26.20 6.48
CA ASN A 768 16.38 26.99 7.70
C ASN A 768 17.86 27.36 7.79
N GLU A 769 18.15 28.66 7.89
CA GLU A 769 19.39 29.19 8.43
C GLU A 769 19.55 28.71 9.89
N VAL A 770 20.19 27.56 10.08
CA VAL A 770 20.71 27.15 11.37
C VAL A 770 22.21 27.43 11.37
N GLY A 771 22.56 28.64 11.83
CA GLY A 771 23.88 28.96 12.39
C GLY A 771 25.08 28.82 11.48
N SER A 772 25.19 29.62 10.42
CA SER A 772 26.50 29.97 9.86
C SER A 772 27.19 30.98 10.80
N SER A 773 27.86 30.50 11.84
CA SER A 773 28.98 31.25 12.40
C SER A 773 30.11 31.19 11.39
N ASN A 774 30.43 32.35 10.81
CA ASN A 774 31.70 32.59 10.13
C ASN A 774 32.85 32.15 11.04
N GLU A 775 33.51 31.03 10.76
CA GLU A 775 34.91 30.83 11.16
C GLU A 775 35.67 30.06 10.08
N THR A 776 36.42 30.81 9.30
CA THR A 776 37.69 30.32 8.75
C THR A 776 38.60 29.92 9.92
N GLY A 777 38.90 28.62 10.09
CA GLY A 777 39.97 28.20 11.01
C GLY A 777 39.87 26.77 11.55
N ASN A 778 40.72 25.89 11.01
CA ASN A 778 41.31 24.71 11.65
C ASN A 778 40.38 23.71 12.37
N ILE A 779 40.17 22.58 11.70
CA ILE A 779 39.65 21.32 12.23
C ILE A 779 40.51 20.87 13.43
N LYS A 780 39.90 20.80 14.61
CA LYS A 780 40.38 19.98 15.73
C LYS A 780 39.34 18.92 16.05
N ILE A 781 39.77 17.67 15.91
CA ILE A 781 39.06 16.43 16.24
C ILE A 781 38.75 16.42 17.74
N VAL A 782 37.47 16.21 18.09
CA VAL A 782 37.05 15.86 19.46
C VAL A 782 36.08 14.68 19.38
N THR A 783 36.53 13.53 19.86
CA THR A 783 35.75 12.30 20.06
C THR A 783 34.70 12.48 21.17
N PRO A 784 33.43 12.05 20.99
CA PRO A 784 32.48 11.96 22.09
C PRO A 784 32.50 10.57 22.74
N THR A 785 32.73 10.57 24.05
CA THR A 785 32.54 9.44 24.97
C THR A 785 31.10 8.95 25.02
N GLN A 786 30.96 7.62 25.03
CA GLN A 786 29.74 6.83 25.25
C GLN A 786 28.89 7.33 26.42
N GLN A 787 27.57 7.47 26.22
CA GLN A 787 26.60 7.31 27.29
C GLN A 787 25.30 6.68 26.81
N ASN A 788 24.94 5.61 27.52
CA ASN A 788 23.86 4.65 27.29
C ASN A 788 22.46 5.28 27.27
N TYR A 789 21.62 4.86 26.32
CA TYR A 789 20.18 4.66 26.55
C TYR A 789 19.69 3.42 25.76
N PHE A 790 19.50 2.32 26.49
CA PHE A 790 18.72 1.16 26.08
C PHE A 790 17.23 1.43 26.34
N LEU A 791 16.38 1.26 25.31
CA LEU A 791 15.11 0.49 25.31
C LEU A 791 14.43 0.57 23.93
#